data_AF-A0A9N9CVQ2-F1
#
_entry.id   AF-A0A9N9CVQ2-F1
#
_cell.length_a   1.000
_cell.length_b   1.000
_cell.length_c   1.000
_cell.angle_alpha   90.00
_cell.angle_beta   90.00
_cell.angle_gamma   90.00
#
_symmetry.space_group_name_H-M   'P 1'
#
loop_
_entity.id
_entity.type
_entity.pdbx_description
1 polymer ?
#
loop_
_entity_poly.entity_id
_entity_poly.type
_entity_poly.pdbx_seq_one_letter_code
_entity_poly.pdbx_strand_id
1 'polypeptide(L)'
;MPTIRKLRKLPTRQNISEIKVTGSNFSRSRINREIEWIRARHPNKRFQVLLPYESWKPGSWFESHQEVSLFTLSDHYDESQIPEGGGDPESYDQFIIYVTDPVALAGGCGGSSASDSKRDNGLNDCLYQCLYHAYGTFSNMPKVIEKPDILKKALGLKRNAPVPVHLIEEVERLARSIAINITGDINRISKSPAHRQITLTLANGHYSLVPNPDRRQTDPGTAKPKLPITYQEDGINNIVKIYNGKSIRSIAVPEMRKLQSKSVYGKWCFIPVSKSETLEEAFERIHEERNVLLEESKKLGLTIDLFMCHGNYKKVALWLFERLSQAIPANEPLDPMEAKWISDAMMGGIIWADNNWQGYGRQYDETSLYPSIMQSTLTFPISKGKFQMLQDFVNFRGYILYGTFRATVEFREDVKCLFRYNKRNKYTHIDLTRARKLGLQVTLIQDGSPNALVYEKETRIPGKVIFGEYVHFLFKLKNIGGIAGRVAKKILNTLWGALCQRNKSYHDISDAEHSSKPFEFPEGEVLDSITPTGHAHISGEMMSTSWVCQFSNPGNLFKGEYPRIAPFIIAQGRKIISETIEPYKEKVKRVHTDGFILSEDPENSHLIDCLEGASKTLKSLKFEKEGKVLVKNANQVVWLESTTRSFAS
;
A
#
# COMPACT_ATOMS: atom_id res chain seq x y z
N MET A 1 47.29 -31.25 -36.01
CA MET A 1 47.90 -30.96 -34.69
C MET A 1 47.28 -31.86 -33.62
N PRO A 2 48.03 -32.25 -32.56
CA PRO A 2 47.43 -32.94 -31.41
C PRO A 2 46.47 -32.00 -30.67
N THR A 3 45.35 -32.53 -30.15
CA THR A 3 44.42 -31.76 -29.31
C THR A 3 45.07 -31.46 -27.97
N ILE A 4 45.29 -30.17 -27.66
CA ILE A 4 45.84 -29.70 -26.38
C ILE A 4 44.71 -29.14 -25.53
N ARG A 5 44.65 -29.53 -24.24
CA ARG A 5 43.67 -29.04 -23.26
C ARG A 5 44.40 -28.33 -22.13
N LYS A 6 44.13 -27.04 -21.93
CA LYS A 6 44.67 -26.26 -20.81
C LYS A 6 43.56 -25.98 -19.81
N LEU A 7 43.70 -26.50 -18.60
CA LEU A 7 42.78 -26.31 -17.49
C LEU A 7 43.29 -25.18 -16.59
N ARG A 8 42.41 -24.24 -16.22
CA ARG A 8 42.65 -23.28 -15.14
C ARG A 8 41.36 -22.98 -14.38
N LYS A 9 41.49 -22.45 -13.16
CA LYS A 9 40.36 -21.82 -12.46
C LYS A 9 40.29 -20.34 -12.82
N LEU A 10 39.07 -19.78 -12.86
CA LEU A 10 38.95 -18.34 -13.08
C LEU A 10 39.52 -17.56 -11.88
N PRO A 11 40.33 -16.50 -12.10
CA PRO A 11 41.07 -15.82 -11.04
C PRO A 11 40.21 -15.29 -9.88
N THR A 12 39.02 -14.77 -10.20
CA THR A 12 38.09 -14.15 -9.24
C THR A 12 36.85 -15.02 -8.96
N ARG A 13 36.74 -16.19 -9.61
CA ARG A 13 35.61 -17.13 -9.50
C ARG A 13 36.12 -18.57 -9.52
N GLN A 14 36.78 -18.98 -8.45
CA GLN A 14 37.48 -20.26 -8.36
C GLN A 14 36.56 -21.51 -8.40
N ASN A 15 35.25 -21.31 -8.30
CA ASN A 15 34.23 -22.35 -8.48
C ASN A 15 33.98 -22.68 -9.97
N ILE A 16 34.46 -21.85 -10.89
CA ILE A 16 34.36 -22.08 -12.34
C ILE A 16 35.73 -22.51 -12.86
N SER A 17 35.76 -23.65 -13.54
CA SER A 17 36.93 -24.15 -14.26
C SER A 17 36.81 -23.83 -15.74
N GLU A 18 37.89 -23.31 -16.32
CA GLU A 18 38.03 -23.05 -17.74
C GLU A 18 38.92 -24.13 -18.36
N ILE A 19 38.41 -24.79 -19.40
CA ILE A 19 39.15 -25.73 -20.24
C ILE A 19 39.27 -25.09 -21.61
N LYS A 20 40.47 -24.59 -21.94
CA LYS A 20 40.77 -24.12 -23.30
C LYS A 20 41.29 -25.29 -24.13
N VAL A 21 40.59 -25.61 -25.21
CA VAL A 21 40.95 -26.66 -26.15
C VAL A 21 41.51 -26.03 -27.42
N THR A 22 42.69 -26.45 -27.85
CA THR A 22 43.35 -25.97 -29.08
C THR A 22 43.82 -27.16 -29.92
N GLY A 23 43.67 -27.07 -31.24
CA GLY A 23 43.97 -28.13 -32.19
C GLY A 23 43.80 -27.62 -33.62
N SER A 24 43.51 -28.52 -34.55
CA SER A 24 43.26 -28.17 -35.95
C SER A 24 41.96 -28.80 -36.45
N ASN A 25 41.12 -28.01 -37.13
CA ASN A 25 39.88 -28.43 -37.80
C ASN A 25 38.86 -29.15 -36.87
N PHE A 26 38.39 -28.49 -35.82
CA PHE A 26 37.26 -28.98 -35.04
C PHE A 26 35.94 -28.66 -35.74
N SER A 27 35.33 -29.66 -36.39
CA SER A 27 33.92 -29.58 -36.76
C SER A 27 33.03 -29.59 -35.51
N ARG A 28 31.80 -29.10 -35.60
CA ARG A 28 30.82 -29.15 -34.50
C ARG A 28 30.62 -30.57 -33.93
N SER A 29 30.59 -31.59 -34.78
CA SER A 29 30.49 -32.99 -34.35
C SER A 29 31.72 -33.46 -33.56
N ARG A 30 32.91 -32.96 -33.91
CA ARG A 30 34.14 -33.22 -33.15
C ARG A 30 34.14 -32.48 -31.81
N ILE A 31 33.64 -31.25 -31.76
CA ILE A 31 33.45 -30.49 -30.51
C ILE A 31 32.49 -31.24 -29.58
N ASN A 32 31.36 -31.73 -30.07
CA ASN A 32 30.43 -32.54 -29.27
C ASN A 32 31.10 -33.78 -28.67
N ARG A 33 31.89 -34.53 -29.45
CA ARG A 33 32.64 -35.70 -28.93
C ARG A 33 33.64 -35.32 -27.84
N GLU A 34 34.33 -34.19 -27.98
CA GLU A 34 35.23 -33.67 -26.95
C GLU A 34 34.48 -33.27 -25.67
N ILE A 35 33.30 -32.66 -25.81
CA ILE A 35 32.45 -32.29 -24.68
C ILE A 35 31.94 -33.54 -23.95
N GLU A 36 31.52 -34.58 -24.67
CA GLU A 36 31.11 -35.85 -24.06
C GLU A 36 32.24 -36.51 -23.25
N TRP A 37 33.47 -36.47 -23.79
CA TRP A 37 34.65 -36.97 -23.07
C TRP A 37 34.95 -36.17 -21.79
N ILE A 38 34.71 -34.86 -21.80
CA ILE A 38 34.85 -33.96 -20.65
C ILE A 38 33.72 -34.20 -19.64
N ARG A 39 32.47 -34.34 -20.11
CA ARG A 39 31.29 -34.65 -19.29
C ARG A 39 31.48 -35.92 -18.47
N ALA A 40 31.99 -36.99 -19.09
CA ALA A 40 32.28 -38.26 -18.41
C ALA A 40 33.28 -38.11 -17.24
N ARG A 41 34.18 -37.12 -17.29
CA ARG A 41 35.16 -36.82 -16.23
C ARG A 41 34.66 -35.85 -15.16
N HIS A 42 33.60 -35.12 -15.48
CA HIS A 42 32.99 -34.13 -14.60
C HIS A 42 31.48 -34.40 -14.48
N PRO A 43 31.08 -35.58 -13.97
CA PRO A 43 29.66 -35.89 -13.83
C PRO A 43 28.98 -34.90 -12.88
N ASN A 44 27.70 -34.64 -13.13
CA ASN A 44 26.87 -33.73 -12.33
C ASN A 44 27.41 -32.30 -12.30
N LYS A 45 27.97 -31.82 -13.41
CA LYS A 45 28.37 -30.41 -13.60
C LYS A 45 27.55 -29.77 -14.71
N ARG A 46 27.58 -28.44 -14.71
CA ARG A 46 27.05 -27.59 -15.78
C ARG A 46 28.20 -27.10 -16.65
N PHE A 47 27.94 -27.02 -17.95
CA PHE A 47 28.92 -26.70 -18.96
C PHE A 47 28.43 -25.56 -19.85
N GLN A 48 29.34 -24.71 -20.31
CA GLN A 48 29.08 -23.73 -21.36
C GLN A 48 30.23 -23.75 -22.34
N VAL A 49 29.90 -23.74 -23.63
CA VAL A 49 30.89 -23.79 -24.70
C VAL A 49 30.95 -22.42 -25.37
N LEU A 50 32.15 -21.89 -25.55
CA LEU A 50 32.40 -20.65 -26.26
C LEU A 50 33.16 -20.97 -27.55
N LEU A 51 32.59 -20.55 -28.67
CA LEU A 51 33.19 -20.71 -30.00
C LEU A 51 33.79 -19.37 -30.46
N PRO A 52 34.96 -19.39 -31.12
CA PRO A 52 35.57 -18.18 -31.64
C PRO A 52 34.90 -17.76 -32.95
N TYR A 53 34.32 -16.56 -32.96
CA TYR A 53 33.97 -15.79 -34.15
C TYR A 53 34.90 -14.54 -34.14
N GLU A 54 34.41 -13.34 -34.49
CA GLU A 54 35.14 -12.09 -34.21
C GLU A 54 35.42 -11.88 -32.72
N SER A 55 34.50 -12.36 -31.88
CA SER A 55 34.64 -12.44 -30.43
C SER A 55 34.18 -13.82 -29.94
N TRP A 56 34.47 -14.16 -28.69
CA TRP A 56 34.01 -15.41 -28.10
C TRP A 56 32.49 -15.40 -27.95
N LYS A 57 31.81 -16.34 -28.63
CA LYS A 57 30.36 -16.44 -28.59
C LYS A 57 29.93 -17.63 -27.73
N PRO A 58 29.21 -17.40 -26.62
CA PRO A 58 28.78 -18.47 -25.73
C PRO A 58 27.50 -19.13 -26.25
N GLY A 59 27.46 -20.47 -26.19
CA GLY A 59 26.20 -21.20 -26.19
C GLY A 59 25.45 -21.05 -24.85
N SER A 60 24.26 -21.63 -24.77
CA SER A 60 23.54 -21.75 -23.50
C SER A 60 24.27 -22.70 -22.56
N TRP A 61 24.14 -22.49 -21.26
CA TRP A 61 24.63 -23.46 -20.29
C TRP A 61 23.77 -24.72 -20.30
N PHE A 62 24.39 -25.90 -20.19
CA PHE A 62 23.71 -27.19 -20.19
C PHE A 62 24.28 -28.15 -19.14
N GLU A 63 23.47 -29.09 -18.67
CA GLU A 63 23.88 -30.13 -17.72
C GLU A 63 24.28 -31.44 -18.42
N SER A 64 24.69 -32.43 -17.62
CA SER A 64 25.21 -33.71 -18.13
C SER A 64 24.17 -34.53 -18.93
N HIS A 65 22.87 -34.30 -18.70
CA HIS A 65 21.76 -35.04 -19.34
C HIS A 65 21.10 -34.25 -20.48
N GLN A 66 21.54 -33.02 -20.75
CA GLN A 66 20.97 -32.14 -21.77
C GLN A 66 21.78 -32.24 -23.07
N GLU A 67 21.18 -31.84 -24.19
CA GLU A 67 21.92 -31.70 -25.44
C GLU A 67 23.00 -30.61 -25.30
N VAL A 68 24.11 -30.78 -26.02
CA VAL A 68 25.18 -29.79 -26.04
C VAL A 68 24.68 -28.54 -26.77
N SER A 69 24.67 -27.41 -26.07
CA SER A 69 24.37 -26.12 -26.68
C SER A 69 25.65 -25.48 -27.21
N LEU A 70 25.73 -25.36 -28.53
CA LEU A 70 26.74 -24.57 -29.23
C LEU A 70 26.07 -23.30 -29.76
N PHE A 71 26.78 -22.19 -29.73
CA PHE A 71 26.32 -20.96 -30.38
C PHE A 71 26.12 -21.21 -31.89
N THR A 72 25.02 -20.73 -32.44
CA THR A 72 24.75 -20.67 -33.89
C THR A 72 24.29 -19.26 -34.27
N LEU A 73 24.66 -18.79 -35.47
CA LEU A 73 24.21 -17.48 -35.94
C LEU A 73 22.69 -17.41 -36.11
N SER A 74 22.05 -18.50 -36.52
CA SER A 74 20.60 -18.59 -36.72
C SER A 74 19.78 -18.43 -35.43
N ASP A 75 20.35 -18.73 -34.26
CA ASP A 75 19.67 -18.53 -32.97
C ASP A 75 19.58 -17.02 -32.60
N HIS A 76 20.34 -16.16 -33.28
CA HIS A 76 20.54 -14.77 -32.90
C HIS A 76 20.26 -13.75 -34.01
N TYR A 77 20.27 -14.18 -35.26
CA TYR A 77 20.00 -13.36 -36.43
C TYR A 77 18.86 -13.99 -37.23
N ASP A 78 17.96 -13.15 -37.73
CA ASP A 78 17.03 -13.58 -38.77
C ASP A 78 17.85 -14.02 -40.00
N GLU A 79 17.43 -15.10 -40.68
CA GLU A 79 18.12 -15.64 -41.85
C GLU A 79 18.33 -14.56 -42.92
N SER A 80 17.39 -13.61 -43.02
CA SER A 80 17.47 -12.44 -43.93
C SER A 80 18.64 -11.49 -43.64
N GLN A 81 19.25 -11.57 -42.46
CA GLN A 81 20.39 -10.76 -42.01
C GLN A 81 21.73 -11.48 -42.15
N ILE A 82 21.73 -12.76 -42.54
CA ILE A 82 22.95 -13.54 -42.79
C ILE A 82 23.28 -13.38 -44.28
N PRO A 83 24.47 -12.83 -44.64
CA PRO A 83 24.86 -12.66 -46.04
C PRO A 83 24.83 -13.99 -46.80
N GLU A 84 24.62 -13.94 -48.12
CA GLU A 84 24.66 -15.13 -48.96
C GLU A 84 26.08 -15.74 -48.95
N GLY A 85 26.22 -16.99 -48.48
CA GLY A 85 27.51 -17.62 -48.18
C GLY A 85 28.09 -17.31 -46.79
N GLY A 86 27.41 -16.48 -46.00
CA GLY A 86 27.63 -16.29 -44.57
C GLY A 86 26.94 -17.39 -43.76
N GLY A 87 27.55 -17.77 -42.66
CA GLY A 87 27.07 -18.87 -41.83
C GLY A 87 28.06 -19.21 -40.73
N ASP A 88 27.73 -20.22 -39.94
CA ASP A 88 28.65 -20.69 -38.93
C ASP A 88 29.91 -21.28 -39.56
N PRO A 89 31.11 -21.02 -39.01
CA PRO A 89 32.35 -21.63 -39.51
C PRO A 89 32.25 -23.15 -39.59
N GLU A 90 32.72 -23.73 -40.71
CA GLU A 90 32.75 -25.18 -40.90
C GLU A 90 33.64 -25.89 -39.88
N SER A 91 34.69 -25.21 -39.42
CA SER A 91 35.59 -25.72 -38.39
C SER A 91 36.22 -24.61 -37.54
N TYR A 92 36.71 -25.00 -36.36
CA TYR A 92 37.35 -24.13 -35.38
C TYR A 92 38.72 -24.71 -34.98
N ASP A 93 39.72 -23.87 -34.74
CA ASP A 93 41.04 -24.31 -34.23
C ASP A 93 41.13 -24.31 -32.70
N GLN A 94 40.20 -23.64 -32.05
CA GLN A 94 40.12 -23.57 -30.59
C GLN A 94 38.69 -23.34 -30.12
N PHE A 95 38.41 -23.75 -28.88
CA PHE A 95 37.17 -23.42 -28.18
C PHE A 95 37.43 -23.43 -26.67
N ILE A 96 36.52 -22.83 -25.91
CA ILE A 96 36.59 -22.79 -24.45
C ILE A 96 35.38 -23.53 -23.89
N ILE A 97 35.60 -24.32 -22.84
CA ILE A 97 34.53 -24.90 -22.04
C ILE A 97 34.65 -24.36 -20.62
N TYR A 98 33.59 -23.74 -20.13
CA TYR A 98 33.43 -23.47 -18.71
C TYR A 98 32.71 -24.63 -18.04
N VAL A 99 33.20 -25.04 -16.88
CA VAL A 99 32.62 -26.10 -16.04
C VAL A 99 32.34 -25.51 -14.66
N THR A 100 31.12 -25.66 -14.18
CA THR A 100 30.69 -25.19 -12.85
C THR A 100 29.75 -26.21 -12.19
N ASP A 101 29.48 -26.02 -10.92
CA ASP A 101 28.48 -26.79 -10.17
C ASP A 101 27.08 -26.71 -10.83
N PRO A 102 26.24 -27.74 -10.66
CA PRO A 102 24.89 -27.76 -11.22
C PRO A 102 24.03 -26.69 -10.54
N VAL A 103 22.86 -26.45 -11.12
CA VAL A 103 21.93 -25.46 -10.60
C VAL A 103 21.55 -25.79 -9.15
N ALA A 104 21.59 -24.79 -8.26
CA ALA A 104 21.29 -25.01 -6.86
C ALA A 104 19.78 -25.23 -6.66
N LEU A 105 19.40 -26.41 -6.17
CA LEU A 105 17.99 -26.75 -5.89
C LEU A 105 17.55 -26.41 -4.46
N ALA A 106 18.40 -25.71 -3.71
CA ALA A 106 18.16 -25.33 -2.33
C ALA A 106 18.74 -23.94 -2.05
N GLY A 107 17.99 -23.16 -1.28
CA GLY A 107 18.42 -21.83 -0.86
C GLY A 107 19.10 -21.84 0.51
N GLY A 108 20.27 -21.23 0.58
CA GLY A 108 21.09 -20.98 1.75
C GLY A 108 21.83 -19.63 1.62
N CYS A 109 22.45 -19.19 2.69
CA CYS A 109 23.50 -18.17 2.62
C CYS A 109 24.79 -18.96 2.37
N GLY A 110 25.19 -19.03 1.10
CA GLY A 110 26.40 -19.72 0.66
C GLY A 110 26.96 -18.99 -0.54
N GLY A 111 27.25 -17.71 -0.37
CA GLY A 111 27.75 -16.84 -1.43
C GLY A 111 29.27 -16.72 -1.38
N SER A 112 29.94 -17.41 -2.30
CA SER A 112 31.38 -17.34 -2.60
C SER A 112 31.83 -16.00 -3.21
N SER A 113 31.33 -14.87 -2.69
CA SER A 113 31.73 -13.50 -3.02
C SER A 113 32.24 -12.81 -1.75
N ALA A 114 33.49 -12.33 -1.81
CA ALA A 114 34.14 -11.62 -0.70
C ALA A 114 33.39 -10.35 -0.23
N SER A 115 32.39 -9.87 -0.97
CA SER A 115 31.50 -8.76 -0.59
C SER A 115 30.33 -9.16 0.32
N ASP A 116 29.91 -10.43 0.30
CA ASP A 116 28.76 -10.95 1.07
C ASP A 116 29.16 -11.64 2.38
N SER A 117 30.45 -11.89 2.56
CA SER A 117 31.06 -12.53 3.73
C SER A 117 30.82 -11.82 5.07
N LYS A 118 30.37 -10.56 5.06
CA LYS A 118 29.98 -9.82 6.28
C LYS A 118 28.56 -10.11 6.78
N ARG A 119 27.73 -10.86 6.04
CA ARG A 119 26.34 -11.18 6.42
C ARG A 119 26.02 -12.68 6.52
N ASP A 120 26.95 -13.54 6.12
CA ASP A 120 26.74 -14.98 6.20
C ASP A 120 27.04 -15.50 7.61
N ASN A 121 25.99 -15.84 8.35
CA ASN A 121 26.10 -16.47 9.66
C ASN A 121 26.23 -18.00 9.58
N GLY A 122 26.30 -18.58 8.36
CA GLY A 122 26.34 -20.02 8.13
C GLY A 122 25.05 -20.76 8.44
N LEU A 123 23.95 -20.04 8.73
CA LEU A 123 22.68 -20.63 9.19
C LEU A 123 21.68 -20.88 8.05
N ASN A 124 21.97 -20.40 6.84
CA ASN A 124 21.16 -20.65 5.65
C ASN A 124 19.69 -20.19 5.78
N ASP A 125 19.48 -18.97 6.29
CA ASP A 125 18.16 -18.41 6.62
C ASP A 125 17.52 -17.55 5.53
N CYS A 126 18.06 -17.51 4.31
CA CYS A 126 17.55 -16.64 3.24
C CYS A 126 16.03 -16.81 2.97
N LEU A 127 15.51 -18.05 2.96
CA LEU A 127 14.08 -18.30 2.85
C LEU A 127 13.30 -17.69 4.02
N TYR A 128 13.79 -17.88 5.24
CA TYR A 128 13.15 -17.34 6.43
C TYR A 128 13.11 -15.82 6.39
N GLN A 129 14.19 -15.15 5.96
CA GLN A 129 14.22 -13.70 5.82
C GLN A 129 13.18 -13.22 4.79
N CYS A 130 13.03 -13.95 3.68
CA CYS A 130 11.97 -13.66 2.72
C CYS A 130 10.57 -13.80 3.33
N LEU A 131 10.31 -14.87 4.10
CA LEU A 131 9.04 -15.05 4.79
C LEU A 131 8.79 -13.95 5.83
N TYR A 132 9.81 -13.59 6.61
CA TYR A 132 9.73 -12.50 7.59
C TYR A 132 9.31 -11.18 6.93
N HIS A 133 9.95 -10.81 5.82
CA HIS A 133 9.59 -9.62 5.06
C HIS A 133 8.20 -9.72 4.42
N ALA A 134 7.81 -10.90 3.93
CA ALA A 134 6.49 -11.16 3.37
C ALA A 134 5.36 -10.96 4.41
N TYR A 135 5.57 -11.41 5.65
CA TYR A 135 4.63 -11.23 6.76
C TYR A 135 4.72 -9.85 7.44
N GLY A 136 5.74 -9.05 7.11
CA GLY A 136 5.99 -7.70 7.63
C GLY A 136 6.68 -7.69 9.00
N THR A 137 6.17 -8.45 9.97
CA THR A 137 6.77 -8.60 11.31
C THR A 137 6.63 -10.01 11.87
N PHE A 138 7.39 -10.32 12.93
CA PHE A 138 7.33 -11.61 13.63
C PHE A 138 5.92 -11.91 14.20
N SER A 139 5.16 -10.88 14.58
CA SER A 139 3.85 -11.07 15.22
C SER A 139 2.80 -11.75 14.34
N ASN A 140 2.98 -11.71 13.02
CA ASN A 140 2.07 -12.34 12.05
C ASN A 140 2.57 -13.65 11.48
N MET A 141 3.80 -14.04 11.78
CA MET A 141 4.30 -15.32 11.34
C MET A 141 3.57 -16.45 12.10
N PRO A 142 3.11 -17.50 11.42
CA PRO A 142 2.56 -18.66 12.08
C PRO A 142 3.56 -19.25 13.09
N LYS A 143 3.12 -19.62 14.29
CA LYS A 143 3.99 -20.16 15.36
C LYS A 143 4.92 -21.29 14.90
N VAL A 144 4.46 -22.11 13.96
CA VAL A 144 5.21 -23.24 13.38
C VAL A 144 6.37 -22.84 12.48
N ILE A 145 6.43 -21.57 12.06
CA ILE A 145 7.52 -20.99 11.25
C ILE A 145 8.00 -19.65 11.82
N GLU A 146 7.67 -19.34 13.08
CA GLU A 146 7.89 -18.03 13.71
C GLU A 146 9.37 -17.69 13.89
N LYS A 147 10.23 -18.70 13.96
CA LYS A 147 11.68 -18.54 14.05
C LYS A 147 12.39 -19.45 13.06
N PRO A 148 13.62 -19.11 12.63
CA PRO A 148 14.33 -19.91 11.65
C PRO A 148 14.61 -21.34 12.14
N ASP A 149 14.97 -21.51 13.41
CA ASP A 149 15.21 -22.83 14.02
C ASP A 149 13.95 -23.70 14.07
N ILE A 150 12.79 -23.09 14.39
CA ILE A 150 11.49 -23.77 14.39
C ILE A 150 11.12 -24.20 12.97
N LEU A 151 11.27 -23.31 11.99
CA LEU A 151 11.03 -23.63 10.57
C LEU A 151 11.91 -24.81 10.12
N LYS A 152 13.23 -24.77 10.37
CA LYS A 152 14.14 -25.86 9.98
C LYS A 152 13.75 -27.18 10.62
N LYS A 153 13.45 -27.16 11.93
CA LYS A 153 13.00 -28.35 12.66
C LYS A 153 11.70 -28.92 12.10
N ALA A 154 10.72 -28.07 11.79
CA ALA A 154 9.44 -28.48 11.21
C ALA A 154 9.61 -29.10 9.81
N LEU A 155 10.64 -28.69 9.06
CA LEU A 155 11.01 -29.26 7.77
C LEU A 155 11.90 -30.51 7.86
N GLY A 156 12.24 -30.98 9.06
CA GLY A 156 13.17 -32.10 9.24
C GLY A 156 14.62 -31.79 8.85
N LEU A 157 14.99 -30.51 8.79
CA LEU A 157 16.32 -30.04 8.41
C LEU A 157 17.20 -29.74 9.62
N LYS A 158 18.52 -29.94 9.46
CA LYS A 158 19.51 -29.40 10.40
C LYS A 158 19.47 -27.87 10.38
N ARG A 159 19.82 -27.24 11.50
CA ARG A 159 19.74 -25.77 11.67
C ARG A 159 20.49 -25.00 10.58
N ASN A 160 21.66 -25.49 10.17
CA ASN A 160 22.52 -24.89 9.16
C ASN A 160 22.32 -25.48 7.77
N ALA A 161 21.32 -26.34 7.52
CA ALA A 161 21.09 -26.88 6.18
C ALA A 161 20.39 -25.84 5.30
N PRO A 162 20.70 -25.74 3.98
CA PRO A 162 19.89 -24.96 3.04
C PRO A 162 18.47 -25.56 2.92
N VAL A 163 17.49 -24.76 2.47
CA VAL A 163 16.11 -25.22 2.27
C VAL A 163 15.89 -25.61 0.80
N PRO A 164 15.68 -26.90 0.49
CA PRO A 164 15.36 -27.35 -0.86
C PRO A 164 14.02 -26.82 -1.38
N VAL A 165 13.93 -26.62 -2.70
CA VAL A 165 12.70 -26.17 -3.37
C VAL A 165 11.55 -27.18 -3.19
N HIS A 166 11.83 -28.48 -3.15
CA HIS A 166 10.80 -29.50 -2.96
C HIS A 166 10.11 -29.42 -1.59
N LEU A 167 10.71 -28.75 -0.59
CA LEU A 167 10.09 -28.52 0.71
C LEU A 167 9.21 -27.26 0.76
N ILE A 168 9.13 -26.49 -0.32
CA ILE A 168 8.36 -25.24 -0.31
C ILE A 168 6.84 -25.51 -0.21
N GLU A 169 6.36 -26.62 -0.78
CA GLU A 169 4.98 -27.08 -0.56
C GLU A 169 4.70 -27.36 0.92
N GLU A 170 5.67 -27.96 1.62
CA GLU A 170 5.58 -28.22 3.05
C GLU A 170 5.58 -26.91 3.86
N VAL A 171 6.39 -25.92 3.46
CA VAL A 171 6.36 -24.57 4.06
C VAL A 171 4.99 -23.93 3.92
N GLU A 172 4.38 -23.98 2.73
CA GLU A 172 3.02 -23.48 2.49
C GLU A 172 1.98 -24.22 3.35
N ARG A 173 2.11 -25.54 3.47
CA ARG A 173 1.23 -26.39 4.29
C ARG A 173 1.32 -26.07 5.78
N LEU A 174 2.53 -25.84 6.28
CA LEU A 174 2.78 -25.42 7.66
C LEU A 174 2.22 -24.02 7.91
N ALA A 175 2.47 -23.08 6.99
CA ALA A 175 2.07 -21.69 7.15
C ALA A 175 0.55 -21.46 6.96
N ARG A 176 -0.09 -22.24 6.08
CA ARG A 176 -1.52 -22.20 5.66
C ARG A 176 -2.05 -20.86 5.15
N SER A 177 -1.19 -19.85 5.09
CA SER A 177 -1.59 -18.45 4.96
C SER A 177 -0.78 -17.68 3.93
N ILE A 178 0.09 -18.36 3.20
CA ILE A 178 0.93 -17.80 2.13
C ILE A 178 1.07 -18.80 0.97
N ALA A 179 1.15 -18.27 -0.24
CA ALA A 179 1.51 -18.95 -1.48
C ALA A 179 2.87 -18.42 -1.96
N ILE A 180 3.75 -19.31 -2.39
CA ILE A 180 5.16 -19.01 -2.69
C ILE A 180 5.48 -19.47 -4.11
N ASN A 181 5.54 -18.55 -5.06
CA ASN A 181 6.08 -18.83 -6.39
C ASN A 181 7.61 -18.79 -6.36
N ILE A 182 8.26 -19.55 -7.23
CA ILE A 182 9.73 -19.54 -7.39
C ILE A 182 10.06 -19.30 -8.86
N THR A 183 11.07 -18.47 -9.10
CA THR A 183 11.65 -18.20 -10.41
C THR A 183 13.19 -18.21 -10.32
N GLY A 184 13.87 -18.09 -11.46
CA GLY A 184 15.33 -18.10 -11.57
C GLY A 184 15.85 -19.46 -12.02
N ASP A 185 16.68 -20.06 -11.19
CA ASP A 185 17.29 -21.38 -11.40
C ASP A 185 16.25 -22.49 -11.58
N ILE A 186 15.09 -22.36 -10.93
CA ILE A 186 13.93 -23.25 -11.07
C ILE A 186 12.66 -22.38 -11.13
N ASN A 187 11.67 -22.82 -11.89
CA ASN A 187 10.33 -22.22 -11.89
C ASN A 187 9.32 -23.11 -11.16
N ARG A 188 8.55 -22.53 -10.25
CA ARG A 188 7.43 -23.16 -9.54
C ARG A 188 6.29 -22.17 -9.39
N ILE A 189 5.08 -22.58 -9.75
CA ILE A 189 3.86 -21.83 -9.47
C ILE A 189 3.13 -22.54 -8.32
N SER A 190 2.81 -21.78 -7.26
CA SER A 190 2.07 -22.30 -6.12
C SER A 190 0.62 -22.62 -6.50
N LYS A 191 0.09 -23.71 -5.95
CA LYS A 191 -1.33 -24.08 -6.03
C LYS A 191 -2.13 -23.67 -4.79
N SER A 192 -1.47 -23.02 -3.82
CA SER A 192 -2.09 -22.62 -2.56
C SER A 192 -3.15 -21.54 -2.80
N PRO A 193 -4.38 -21.67 -2.26
CA PRO A 193 -5.42 -20.65 -2.37
C PRO A 193 -5.24 -19.50 -1.36
N ALA A 194 -4.07 -19.41 -0.71
CA ALA A 194 -3.80 -18.39 0.29
C ALA A 194 -3.87 -16.97 -0.31
N HIS A 195 -4.45 -16.04 0.44
CA HIS A 195 -4.54 -14.64 0.03
C HIS A 195 -3.20 -13.92 -0.04
N ARG A 196 -2.22 -14.33 0.78
CA ARG A 196 -0.86 -13.79 0.68
C ARG A 196 -0.10 -14.54 -0.39
N GLN A 197 0.55 -13.81 -1.27
CA GLN A 197 1.30 -14.35 -2.39
C GLN A 197 2.64 -13.63 -2.49
N ILE A 198 3.71 -14.41 -2.60
CA ILE A 198 5.05 -13.90 -2.87
C ILE A 198 5.67 -14.68 -4.01
N THR A 199 6.59 -14.03 -4.71
CA THR A 199 7.49 -14.67 -5.66
C THR A 199 8.91 -14.55 -5.14
N LEU A 200 9.62 -15.68 -5.11
CA LEU A 200 11.02 -15.75 -4.73
C LEU A 200 11.87 -16.03 -5.97
N THR A 201 13.00 -15.36 -6.09
CA THR A 201 14.05 -15.80 -6.99
C THR A 201 14.94 -16.77 -6.23
N LEU A 202 15.15 -17.98 -6.76
CA LEU A 202 16.27 -18.83 -6.38
C LEU A 202 17.37 -18.63 -7.42
N ALA A 203 18.50 -18.10 -7.00
CA ALA A 203 19.66 -17.93 -7.88
C ALA A 203 20.94 -18.20 -7.10
N ASN A 204 21.82 -19.03 -7.65
CA ASN A 204 23.11 -19.39 -7.04
C ASN A 204 22.95 -19.89 -5.58
N GLY A 205 21.87 -20.62 -5.33
CA GLY A 205 21.58 -21.17 -4.02
C GLY A 205 21.13 -20.13 -2.99
N HIS A 206 20.57 -18.98 -3.39
CA HIS A 206 20.01 -17.98 -2.48
C HIS A 206 18.57 -17.63 -2.84
N TYR A 207 17.66 -17.61 -1.86
CA TYR A 207 16.32 -17.07 -2.03
C TYR A 207 16.30 -15.56 -1.80
N SER A 208 15.70 -14.82 -2.72
CA SER A 208 15.40 -13.39 -2.57
C SER A 208 13.96 -13.09 -2.94
N LEU A 209 13.34 -12.11 -2.27
CA LEU A 209 12.01 -11.64 -2.63
C LEU A 209 12.05 -10.87 -3.96
N VAL A 210 11.15 -11.23 -4.86
CA VAL A 210 10.88 -10.44 -6.06
C VAL A 210 9.94 -9.30 -5.68
N PRO A 211 10.32 -8.02 -5.92
CA PRO A 211 9.40 -6.91 -5.76
C PRO A 211 8.18 -7.09 -6.66
N ASN A 212 6.97 -6.79 -6.16
CA ASN A 212 5.78 -6.78 -6.99
C ASN A 212 5.74 -5.47 -7.80
N PRO A 213 5.95 -5.49 -9.14
CA PRO A 213 6.03 -4.29 -9.95
C PRO A 213 4.66 -3.59 -10.11
N ASP A 214 3.57 -4.33 -9.97
CA ASP A 214 2.20 -3.81 -10.12
C ASP A 214 1.73 -3.09 -8.85
N ARG A 215 2.43 -3.28 -7.74
CA ARG A 215 2.17 -2.54 -6.52
C ARG A 215 2.80 -1.17 -6.57
N ARG A 216 2.06 -0.19 -6.05
CA ARG A 216 2.56 1.17 -5.97
C ARG A 216 3.71 1.23 -4.96
N GLN A 217 4.91 1.47 -5.46
CA GLN A 217 6.05 1.78 -4.61
C GLN A 217 5.95 3.24 -4.15
N THR A 218 5.97 3.43 -2.85
CA THR A 218 6.26 4.72 -2.26
C THR A 218 7.75 4.90 -2.23
N ASP A 219 8.25 5.75 -3.13
CA ASP A 219 9.62 6.23 -3.01
C ASP A 219 9.74 6.96 -1.65
N PRO A 220 10.55 6.45 -0.69
CA PRO A 220 10.89 7.23 0.50
C PRO A 220 11.56 8.56 0.10
N GLY A 221 12.01 8.69 -1.16
CA GLY A 221 12.29 9.96 -1.80
C GLY A 221 13.67 10.50 -1.48
N THR A 222 14.51 9.75 -0.77
CA THR A 222 15.97 9.94 -0.68
C THR A 222 16.64 8.79 0.12
N ALA A 223 17.91 8.48 -0.21
CA ALA A 223 18.76 7.60 0.60
C ALA A 223 19.17 8.22 1.97
N LYS A 224 18.79 9.48 2.22
CA LYS A 224 19.16 10.26 3.41
C LYS A 224 17.95 11.06 3.92
N PRO A 225 17.84 11.33 5.24
CA PRO A 225 16.76 12.16 5.78
C PRO A 225 16.76 13.58 5.18
N LYS A 226 15.57 14.12 4.89
CA LYS A 226 15.43 15.52 4.44
C LYS A 226 15.53 16.50 5.61
N LEU A 227 15.93 17.73 5.30
CA LEU A 227 15.98 18.82 6.27
C LEU A 227 14.64 19.57 6.32
N PRO A 228 14.03 19.76 7.50
CA PRO A 228 12.76 20.46 7.61
C PRO A 228 12.91 21.98 7.42
N ILE A 229 11.91 22.58 6.80
CA ILE A 229 11.64 24.02 6.76
C ILE A 229 10.19 24.20 7.21
N THR A 230 9.97 24.95 8.28
CA THR A 230 8.60 25.31 8.68
C THR A 230 8.12 26.51 7.90
N TYR A 231 6.83 26.58 7.60
CA TYR A 231 6.26 27.69 6.87
C TYR A 231 4.86 28.07 7.33
N GLN A 232 4.56 29.36 7.23
CA GLN A 232 3.26 29.96 7.50
C GLN A 232 2.89 30.84 6.30
N GLU A 233 1.75 30.52 5.68
CA GLU A 233 1.23 31.23 4.51
C GLU A 233 0.25 32.32 4.96
N ASP A 234 0.49 33.55 4.51
CA ASP A 234 -0.43 34.67 4.56
C ASP A 234 -1.00 34.88 3.16
N GLY A 235 -2.12 34.20 2.90
CA GLY A 235 -2.79 34.24 1.59
C GLY A 235 -3.36 35.61 1.24
N ILE A 236 -3.57 36.50 2.20
CA ILE A 236 -4.09 37.86 1.95
C ILE A 236 -2.99 38.73 1.37
N ASN A 237 -1.79 38.64 1.95
CA ASN A 237 -0.64 39.44 1.53
C ASN A 237 0.26 38.74 0.49
N ASN A 238 -0.11 37.54 0.03
CA ASN A 238 0.64 36.72 -0.92
C ASN A 238 2.09 36.41 -0.48
N ILE A 239 2.33 36.34 0.84
CA ILE A 239 3.63 36.13 1.46
C ILE A 239 3.63 34.82 2.25
N VAL A 240 4.73 34.09 2.20
CA VAL A 240 5.01 32.93 3.04
C VAL A 240 6.24 33.22 3.89
N LYS A 241 6.09 33.14 5.21
CA LYS A 241 7.23 33.15 6.13
C LYS A 241 7.76 31.73 6.27
N ILE A 242 9.06 31.55 6.14
CA ILE A 242 9.75 30.26 6.25
C ILE A 242 10.85 30.31 7.31
N TYR A 243 11.08 29.20 8.00
CA TYR A 243 12.13 29.05 9.00
C TYR A 243 12.87 27.72 8.84
N ASN A 244 14.20 27.77 8.89
CA ASN A 244 15.09 26.63 8.65
C ASN A 244 15.86 26.16 9.90
N GLY A 245 15.47 26.62 11.09
CA GLY A 245 16.21 26.39 12.34
C GLY A 245 17.26 27.46 12.65
N LYS A 246 17.45 28.47 11.80
CA LYS A 246 18.42 29.56 12.01
C LYS A 246 17.84 30.95 11.84
N SER A 247 17.12 31.19 10.74
CA SER A 247 16.52 32.50 10.48
C SER A 247 15.18 32.40 9.76
N ILE A 248 14.32 33.36 10.05
CA ILE A 248 13.04 33.56 9.34
C ILE A 248 13.32 34.38 8.08
N ARG A 249 12.70 33.97 6.97
CA ARG A 249 12.67 34.73 5.71
C ARG A 249 11.26 34.78 5.17
N SER A 250 10.94 35.83 4.41
CA SER A 250 9.68 35.95 3.69
C SER A 250 9.92 35.70 2.19
N ILE A 251 9.08 34.89 1.57
CA ILE A 251 9.07 34.62 0.13
C ILE A 251 7.65 34.77 -0.42
N ALA A 252 7.49 34.91 -1.73
CA ALA A 252 6.16 34.97 -2.34
C ALA A 252 5.53 33.55 -2.44
N VAL A 253 4.19 33.45 -2.39
CA VAL A 253 3.49 32.15 -2.52
C VAL A 253 3.86 31.39 -3.82
N PRO A 254 3.98 32.03 -5.01
CA PRO A 254 4.41 31.32 -6.21
C PRO A 254 5.81 30.70 -6.10
N GLU A 255 6.73 31.38 -5.40
CA GLU A 255 8.07 30.87 -5.14
C GLU A 255 8.02 29.65 -4.20
N MET A 256 7.21 29.72 -3.14
CA MET A 256 6.97 28.58 -2.24
C MET A 256 6.42 27.38 -2.99
N ARG A 257 5.43 27.58 -3.87
CA ARG A 257 4.85 26.52 -4.72
C ARG A 257 5.93 25.87 -5.61
N LYS A 258 6.84 26.67 -6.19
CA LYS A 258 7.99 26.18 -6.99
C LYS A 258 9.02 25.41 -6.16
N LEU A 259 9.25 25.79 -4.90
CA LEU A 259 10.10 25.04 -3.99
C LEU A 259 9.48 23.70 -3.59
N GLN A 260 8.17 23.69 -3.31
CA GLN A 260 7.42 22.48 -2.95
C GLN A 260 7.35 21.49 -4.12
N SER A 261 7.20 21.94 -5.36
CA SER A 261 7.19 21.04 -6.52
C SER A 261 8.53 20.34 -6.73
N LYS A 262 9.64 21.00 -6.40
CA LYS A 262 11.00 20.41 -6.43
C LYS A 262 11.35 19.58 -5.20
N SER A 263 10.50 19.59 -4.16
CA SER A 263 10.77 18.90 -2.88
C SER A 263 10.87 17.39 -3.00
N VAL A 264 10.42 16.79 -4.11
CA VAL A 264 10.58 15.36 -4.39
C VAL A 264 12.06 14.99 -4.47
N TYR A 265 12.85 15.75 -5.24
CA TYR A 265 14.29 15.53 -5.44
C TYR A 265 15.17 16.43 -4.56
N GLY A 266 14.57 17.44 -3.92
CA GLY A 266 15.28 18.41 -3.09
C GLY A 266 15.72 17.86 -1.73
N LYS A 267 16.68 18.56 -1.12
CA LYS A 267 17.19 18.31 0.24
C LYS A 267 16.16 18.60 1.34
N TRP A 268 15.18 19.45 1.05
CA TRP A 268 14.28 20.05 2.03
C TRP A 268 12.91 19.36 2.04
N CYS A 269 12.29 19.31 3.22
CA CYS A 269 10.86 19.05 3.38
C CYS A 269 10.18 20.25 4.04
N PHE A 270 8.93 20.52 3.66
CA PHE A 270 8.20 21.71 4.09
C PHE A 270 7.09 21.33 5.07
N ILE A 271 7.11 21.92 6.26
CA ILE A 271 6.22 21.60 7.38
C ILE A 271 5.30 22.80 7.65
N PRO A 272 3.98 22.66 7.45
CA PRO A 272 3.06 23.76 7.74
C PRO A 272 2.97 24.02 9.24
N VAL A 273 2.87 25.30 9.59
CA VAL A 273 2.57 25.80 10.93
C VAL A 273 1.07 25.65 11.22
N SER A 274 0.74 25.16 12.41
CA SER A 274 -0.61 25.06 12.95
C SER A 274 -1.12 26.44 13.39
N LYS A 275 -2.44 26.63 13.45
CA LYS A 275 -3.05 27.96 13.72
C LYS A 275 -2.60 28.63 15.03
N SER A 276 -2.11 27.87 16.00
CA SER A 276 -1.76 28.33 17.35
C SER A 276 -0.27 28.18 17.68
N GLU A 277 0.59 27.91 16.70
CA GLU A 277 2.03 27.74 16.93
C GLU A 277 2.84 28.74 16.08
N THR A 278 4.04 29.08 16.54
CA THR A 278 5.04 29.86 15.80
C THR A 278 5.83 28.99 14.83
N LEU A 279 6.64 29.60 13.96
CA LEU A 279 7.51 28.88 13.03
C LEU A 279 8.57 28.03 13.76
N GLU A 280 9.12 28.58 14.84
CA GLU A 280 10.10 27.96 15.72
C GLU A 280 9.48 26.81 16.52
N GLU A 281 8.31 27.02 17.13
CA GLU A 281 7.58 25.95 17.85
C GLU A 281 7.23 24.79 16.93
N ALA A 282 6.78 25.07 15.70
CA ALA A 282 6.53 24.02 14.71
C ALA A 282 7.82 23.24 14.35
N PHE A 283 8.97 23.92 14.36
CA PHE A 283 10.27 23.34 14.01
C PHE A 283 10.77 22.45 15.14
N GLU A 284 10.65 22.88 16.38
CA GLU A 284 10.95 22.04 17.55
C GLU A 284 10.01 20.83 17.61
N ARG A 285 8.70 21.06 17.46
CA ARG A 285 7.68 20.01 17.46
C ARG A 285 8.00 18.90 16.47
N ILE A 286 8.32 19.24 15.21
CA ILE A 286 8.53 18.19 14.19
C ILE A 286 9.81 17.38 14.46
N HIS A 287 10.84 17.98 15.08
CA HIS A 287 12.05 17.24 15.49
C HIS A 287 11.76 16.30 16.65
N GLU A 288 11.00 16.77 17.64
CA GLU A 288 10.59 15.95 18.78
C GLU A 288 9.68 14.80 18.34
N GLU A 289 8.66 15.08 17.51
CA GLU A 289 7.78 14.07 16.91
C GLU A 289 8.60 13.02 16.14
N ARG A 290 9.63 13.44 15.38
CA ARG A 290 10.52 12.54 14.64
C ARG A 290 11.37 11.68 15.58
N ASN A 291 12.04 12.27 16.57
CA ASN A 291 12.94 11.55 17.48
C ASN A 291 12.20 10.50 18.31
N VAL A 292 11.06 10.89 18.90
CA VAL A 292 10.22 9.98 19.70
C VAL A 292 9.66 8.85 18.84
N LEU A 293 9.13 9.15 17.65
CA LEU A 293 8.63 8.11 16.74
C LEU A 293 9.74 7.13 16.34
N LEU A 294 10.93 7.62 16.02
CA LEU A 294 12.07 6.81 15.61
C LEU A 294 12.53 5.87 16.74
N GLU A 295 12.60 6.37 17.96
CA GLU A 295 12.99 5.58 19.13
C GLU A 295 11.96 4.51 19.47
N GLU A 296 10.69 4.89 19.64
CA GLU A 296 9.63 3.97 20.06
C GLU A 296 9.31 2.92 18.99
N SER A 297 9.31 3.30 17.70
CA SER A 297 9.13 2.34 16.62
C SER A 297 10.25 1.30 16.60
N LYS A 298 11.51 1.72 16.80
CA LYS A 298 12.67 0.83 16.83
C LYS A 298 12.57 -0.19 17.96
N LYS A 299 12.08 0.19 19.14
CA LYS A 299 11.80 -0.73 20.27
C LYS A 299 10.81 -1.82 19.89
N LEU A 300 9.88 -1.54 18.97
CA LEU A 300 8.90 -2.50 18.44
C LEU A 300 9.38 -3.26 17.19
N GLY A 301 10.64 -3.11 16.78
CA GLY A 301 11.24 -3.88 15.68
C GLY A 301 11.12 -3.24 14.28
N LEU A 302 10.60 -2.01 14.17
CA LEU A 302 10.55 -1.29 12.89
C LEU A 302 11.11 0.13 13.04
N THR A 303 12.03 0.53 12.17
CA THR A 303 12.58 1.89 12.21
C THR A 303 11.74 2.82 11.34
N ILE A 304 11.07 3.80 11.97
CA ILE A 304 10.29 4.82 11.26
C ILE A 304 10.93 6.19 11.47
N ASP A 305 11.51 6.75 10.41
CA ASP A 305 12.03 8.12 10.42
C ASP A 305 11.10 9.04 9.60
N LEU A 306 10.47 10.00 10.28
CA LEU A 306 9.56 10.97 9.68
C LEU A 306 10.23 11.80 8.56
N PHE A 307 11.53 12.08 8.67
CA PHE A 307 12.28 12.86 7.67
C PHE A 307 12.71 12.04 6.46
N MET A 308 12.77 10.71 6.59
CA MET A 308 12.84 9.80 5.43
C MET A 308 11.52 9.77 4.65
N CYS A 309 10.45 10.36 5.18
CA CYS A 309 9.15 10.49 4.52
C CYS A 309 8.75 11.96 4.32
N HIS A 310 9.74 12.84 4.14
CA HIS A 310 9.55 14.28 3.88
C HIS A 310 8.76 15.00 4.98
N GLY A 311 8.84 14.58 6.24
CA GLY A 311 8.09 15.21 7.31
C GLY A 311 6.57 14.98 7.22
N ASN A 312 6.11 14.07 6.37
CA ASN A 312 4.71 13.95 5.99
C ASN A 312 4.09 12.64 6.50
N TYR A 313 3.13 12.76 7.42
CA TYR A 313 2.43 11.62 8.02
C TYR A 313 1.72 10.71 7.00
N LYS A 314 1.19 11.28 5.90
CA LYS A 314 0.57 10.49 4.82
C LYS A 314 1.60 9.65 4.09
N LYS A 315 2.79 10.20 3.82
CA LYS A 315 3.89 9.45 3.20
C LYS A 315 4.38 8.33 4.12
N VAL A 316 4.53 8.61 5.43
CA VAL A 316 4.86 7.57 6.42
C VAL A 316 3.82 6.46 6.43
N ALA A 317 2.53 6.80 6.41
CA ALA A 317 1.44 5.82 6.40
C ALA A 317 1.52 4.90 5.18
N LEU A 318 1.69 5.46 3.98
CA LEU A 318 1.79 4.68 2.75
C LEU A 318 3.07 3.83 2.69
N TRP A 319 4.21 4.39 3.10
CA TRP A 319 5.49 3.66 3.17
C TRP A 319 5.46 2.50 4.15
N LEU A 320 4.91 2.75 5.34
CA LEU A 320 4.78 1.70 6.35
C LEU A 320 3.80 0.63 5.87
N PHE A 321 2.68 1.02 5.26
CA PHE A 321 1.74 0.07 4.68
C PHE A 321 2.39 -0.78 3.60
N GLU A 322 3.13 -0.19 2.65
CA GLU A 322 3.87 -0.94 1.62
C GLU A 322 4.78 -2.00 2.23
N ARG A 323 5.60 -1.59 3.21
CA ARG A 323 6.55 -2.47 3.90
C ARG A 323 5.88 -3.62 4.65
N LEU A 324 4.69 -3.40 5.18
CA LEU A 324 3.93 -4.40 5.96
C LEU A 324 2.96 -5.25 5.13
N SER A 325 2.80 -4.94 3.85
CA SER A 325 1.85 -5.60 2.94
C SER A 325 2.52 -6.26 1.74
N GLN A 326 3.82 -6.57 1.81
CA GLN A 326 4.58 -7.08 0.65
C GLN A 326 3.99 -8.35 0.03
N ALA A 327 3.39 -9.22 0.83
CA ALA A 327 2.73 -10.42 0.35
C ALA A 327 1.28 -10.23 -0.09
N ILE A 328 0.75 -8.99 -0.08
CA ILE A 328 -0.59 -8.72 -0.61
C ILE A 328 -0.46 -8.55 -2.13
N PRO A 329 -1.28 -9.24 -2.94
CA PRO A 329 -1.26 -9.07 -4.39
C PRO A 329 -1.64 -7.63 -4.78
N ALA A 330 -1.16 -7.20 -5.95
CA ALA A 330 -1.57 -5.92 -6.50
C ALA A 330 -3.06 -5.94 -6.86
N ASN A 331 -3.70 -4.77 -6.79
CA ASN A 331 -5.06 -4.63 -7.25
C ASN A 331 -5.10 -4.64 -8.78
N GLU A 332 -6.12 -5.26 -9.37
CA GLU A 332 -6.34 -5.14 -10.81
C GLU A 332 -6.60 -3.68 -11.21
N PRO A 333 -6.21 -3.26 -12.43
CA PRO A 333 -6.49 -1.92 -12.92
C PRO A 333 -7.96 -1.54 -12.77
N LEU A 334 -8.21 -0.30 -12.37
CA LEU A 334 -9.56 0.21 -12.17
C LEU A 334 -10.13 0.75 -13.47
N ASP A 335 -11.27 0.20 -13.89
CA ASP A 335 -12.01 0.69 -15.05
C ASP A 335 -12.71 2.03 -14.74
N PRO A 336 -12.81 3.00 -15.67
CA PRO A 336 -13.47 4.29 -15.41
C PRO A 336 -14.93 4.20 -14.97
N MET A 337 -15.71 3.25 -15.49
CA MET A 337 -17.11 3.05 -15.09
C MET A 337 -17.18 2.49 -13.66
N GLU A 338 -16.33 1.51 -13.36
CA GLU A 338 -16.17 0.97 -12.00
C GLU A 338 -15.75 2.08 -11.01
N ALA A 339 -14.77 2.90 -11.39
CA ALA A 339 -14.28 4.04 -10.62
C ALA A 339 -15.40 5.03 -10.32
N LYS A 340 -16.23 5.35 -11.31
CA LYS A 340 -17.38 6.24 -11.13
C LYS A 340 -18.37 5.67 -10.11
N TRP A 341 -18.72 4.38 -10.23
CA TRP A 341 -19.63 3.74 -9.27
C TRP A 341 -19.09 3.71 -7.84
N ILE A 342 -17.79 3.44 -7.68
CA ILE A 342 -17.11 3.50 -6.39
C ILE A 342 -17.14 4.93 -5.84
N SER A 343 -16.78 5.92 -6.66
CA SER A 343 -16.77 7.33 -6.27
C SER A 343 -18.16 7.82 -5.85
N ASP A 344 -19.20 7.42 -6.59
CA ASP A 344 -20.58 7.78 -6.31
C ASP A 344 -21.11 7.12 -5.04
N ALA A 345 -20.65 5.92 -4.70
CA ALA A 345 -21.00 5.19 -3.47
C ALA A 345 -20.15 5.59 -2.24
N MET A 346 -19.02 6.26 -2.45
CA MET A 346 -18.12 6.75 -1.40
C MET A 346 -18.72 7.97 -0.68
N MET A 347 -19.77 7.73 0.08
CA MET A 347 -20.37 8.67 1.02
C MET A 347 -19.61 8.68 2.34
N GLY A 348 -19.49 9.84 3.00
CA GLY A 348 -18.91 9.94 4.34
C GLY A 348 -19.75 9.23 5.44
N GLY A 349 -19.38 9.43 6.70
CA GLY A 349 -20.12 8.92 7.87
C GLY A 349 -21.50 9.55 8.05
N ILE A 350 -22.29 9.13 9.03
CA ILE A 350 -23.58 9.78 9.33
C ILE A 350 -23.29 11.19 9.87
N ILE A 351 -24.00 12.20 9.34
CA ILE A 351 -23.91 13.60 9.77
C ILE A 351 -25.32 14.09 9.99
N TRP A 352 -25.66 14.39 11.24
CA TRP A 352 -26.99 14.83 11.64
C TRP A 352 -26.91 15.68 12.92
N ALA A 353 -27.83 16.62 13.09
CA ALA A 353 -27.99 17.36 14.34
C ALA A 353 -29.44 17.82 14.54
N ASP A 354 -29.82 17.92 15.81
CA ASP A 354 -30.95 18.70 16.30
C ASP A 354 -30.49 20.17 16.36
N ASN A 355 -30.71 20.91 15.28
CA ASN A 355 -30.10 22.24 15.10
C ASN A 355 -30.60 23.22 16.18
N ASN A 356 -29.65 23.96 16.75
CA ASN A 356 -29.84 24.87 17.86
C ASN A 356 -30.35 24.23 19.15
N TRP A 357 -30.26 22.90 19.28
CA TRP A 357 -30.60 22.24 20.54
C TRP A 357 -29.62 22.67 21.64
N GLN A 358 -30.16 23.01 22.81
CA GLN A 358 -29.38 23.35 23.99
C GLN A 358 -29.88 22.52 25.18
N GLY A 359 -28.95 21.91 25.91
CA GLY A 359 -29.28 21.12 27.08
C GLY A 359 -28.06 20.44 27.68
N TYR A 360 -28.27 19.56 28.66
CA TYR A 360 -27.21 18.70 29.16
C TYR A 360 -27.02 17.51 28.23
N GLY A 361 -25.79 17.30 27.78
CA GLY A 361 -25.48 16.20 26.87
C GLY A 361 -24.18 15.49 27.21
N ARG A 362 -24.12 14.20 26.85
CA ARG A 362 -22.92 13.36 26.94
C ARG A 362 -22.44 12.99 25.55
N GLN A 363 -21.15 13.15 25.30
CA GLN A 363 -20.49 12.86 24.03
C GLN A 363 -19.77 11.51 24.11
N TYR A 364 -20.04 10.68 23.11
CA TYR A 364 -19.44 9.37 22.90
C TYR A 364 -18.73 9.33 21.55
N ASP A 365 -17.67 8.55 21.45
CA ASP A 365 -16.85 8.42 20.24
C ASP A 365 -16.26 7.01 20.13
N GLU A 366 -16.22 6.46 18.91
CA GLU A 366 -15.67 5.14 18.63
C GLU A 366 -14.14 5.18 18.52
N THR A 367 -13.45 4.43 19.38
CA THR A 367 -11.98 4.40 19.37
C THR A 367 -11.44 3.76 18.09
N SER A 368 -10.90 4.61 17.21
CA SER A 368 -10.26 4.21 15.94
C SER A 368 -11.21 3.38 15.06
N LEU A 369 -12.43 3.89 14.84
CA LEU A 369 -13.48 3.21 14.07
C LEU A 369 -12.98 2.65 12.73
N TYR A 370 -12.46 3.50 11.84
CA TYR A 370 -12.03 3.04 10.51
C TYR A 370 -10.84 2.05 10.56
N PRO A 371 -9.77 2.30 11.33
CA PRO A 371 -8.74 1.27 11.55
C PRO A 371 -9.30 -0.06 12.06
N SER A 372 -10.31 -0.04 12.92
CA SER A 372 -10.95 -1.27 13.42
C SER A 372 -11.68 -2.05 12.34
N ILE A 373 -12.35 -1.34 11.42
CA ILE A 373 -13.02 -1.94 10.26
C ILE A 373 -11.99 -2.50 9.29
N MET A 374 -10.91 -1.75 9.04
CA MET A 374 -9.83 -2.16 8.14
C MET A 374 -9.24 -3.52 8.56
N GLN A 375 -8.96 -3.73 9.85
CA GLN A 375 -8.42 -5.01 10.30
C GLN A 375 -9.47 -6.07 10.69
N SER A 376 -10.74 -5.85 10.34
CA SER A 376 -11.82 -6.78 10.67
C SER A 376 -11.87 -7.99 9.73
N THR A 377 -12.85 -8.87 9.94
CA THR A 377 -13.15 -9.99 9.04
C THR A 377 -13.85 -9.56 7.74
N LEU A 378 -14.24 -8.30 7.61
CA LEU A 378 -14.81 -7.74 6.38
C LEU A 378 -13.84 -7.96 5.22
N THR A 379 -14.33 -8.48 4.10
CA THR A 379 -13.53 -8.71 2.90
C THR A 379 -13.60 -7.51 1.98
N PHE A 380 -12.48 -7.12 1.36
CA PHE A 380 -12.39 -5.98 0.47
C PHE A 380 -12.06 -6.41 -0.96
N PRO A 381 -12.69 -5.81 -1.99
CA PRO A 381 -12.36 -6.15 -3.37
C PRO A 381 -10.97 -5.67 -3.78
N ILE A 382 -10.25 -6.54 -4.48
CA ILE A 382 -8.93 -6.25 -5.09
C ILE A 382 -8.95 -6.41 -6.62
N SER A 383 -9.92 -7.16 -7.13
CA SER A 383 -10.15 -7.38 -8.57
C SER A 383 -11.41 -6.67 -9.05
N LYS A 384 -11.57 -6.60 -10.38
CA LYS A 384 -12.73 -5.95 -11.03
C LYS A 384 -14.05 -6.61 -10.62
N GLY A 385 -15.05 -5.77 -10.34
CA GLY A 385 -16.43 -6.22 -10.15
C GLY A 385 -17.14 -6.54 -11.48
N LYS A 386 -18.24 -7.27 -11.40
CA LYS A 386 -19.11 -7.59 -12.54
C LYS A 386 -20.37 -6.72 -12.52
N PHE A 387 -20.61 -5.99 -13.59
CA PHE A 387 -21.86 -5.26 -13.78
C PHE A 387 -23.01 -6.22 -14.12
N GLN A 388 -24.14 -6.07 -13.43
CA GLN A 388 -25.30 -6.94 -13.58
C GLN A 388 -26.60 -6.14 -13.52
N MET A 389 -27.66 -6.72 -14.08
CA MET A 389 -29.04 -6.31 -13.86
C MET A 389 -29.69 -7.31 -12.92
N LEU A 390 -30.13 -6.86 -11.75
CA LEU A 390 -30.71 -7.70 -10.72
C LEU A 390 -32.10 -7.20 -10.33
N GLN A 391 -32.99 -8.10 -9.94
CA GLN A 391 -34.28 -7.73 -9.35
C GLN A 391 -34.12 -7.30 -7.88
N ASP A 392 -33.21 -7.97 -7.16
CA ASP A 392 -32.90 -7.69 -5.76
C ASP A 392 -31.39 -7.89 -5.52
N PHE A 393 -30.84 -7.24 -4.49
CA PHE A 393 -29.47 -7.46 -4.03
C PHE A 393 -29.32 -8.72 -3.17
N VAL A 394 -30.44 -9.39 -2.87
CA VAL A 394 -30.51 -10.71 -2.28
C VAL A 394 -30.84 -11.72 -3.37
N ASN A 395 -30.05 -12.80 -3.48
CA ASN A 395 -30.29 -13.82 -4.48
C ASN A 395 -31.47 -14.75 -4.11
N PHE A 396 -31.85 -15.64 -5.03
CA PHE A 396 -32.95 -16.60 -4.84
C PHE A 396 -32.80 -17.54 -3.63
N ARG A 397 -31.60 -17.67 -3.05
CA ARG A 397 -31.32 -18.47 -1.85
C ARG A 397 -31.35 -17.64 -0.56
N GLY A 398 -31.66 -16.35 -0.64
CA GLY A 398 -31.65 -15.44 0.51
C GLY A 398 -30.26 -14.89 0.86
N TYR A 399 -29.22 -15.11 0.03
CA TYR A 399 -27.90 -14.56 0.29
C TYR A 399 -27.75 -13.15 -0.26
N ILE A 400 -27.24 -12.24 0.59
CA ILE A 400 -26.88 -10.87 0.21
C ILE A 400 -25.67 -10.91 -0.73
N LEU A 401 -25.82 -10.34 -1.92
CA LEU A 401 -24.74 -10.17 -2.88
C LEU A 401 -23.81 -9.05 -2.45
N TYR A 402 -22.50 -9.30 -2.47
CA TYR A 402 -21.50 -8.31 -2.08
C TYR A 402 -21.27 -7.35 -3.24
N GLY A 403 -21.63 -6.07 -3.06
CA GLY A 403 -21.46 -5.10 -4.13
C GLY A 403 -21.93 -3.69 -3.82
N THR A 404 -21.96 -2.89 -4.88
CA THR A 404 -22.57 -1.56 -4.96
C THR A 404 -23.77 -1.61 -5.90
N PHE A 405 -24.86 -0.96 -5.53
CA PHE A 405 -26.16 -1.06 -6.19
C PHE A 405 -26.73 0.31 -6.49
N ARG A 406 -27.51 0.39 -7.56
CA ARG A 406 -28.39 1.50 -7.89
C ARG A 406 -29.74 1.23 -7.27
N ALA A 407 -30.11 1.99 -6.26
CA ALA A 407 -31.35 1.77 -5.53
C ALA A 407 -31.98 3.08 -5.08
N THR A 408 -33.30 3.12 -5.07
CA THR A 408 -34.08 4.11 -4.31
C THR A 408 -34.35 3.54 -2.93
N VAL A 409 -34.14 4.37 -1.90
CA VAL A 409 -34.45 4.04 -0.51
C VAL A 409 -35.48 5.03 -0.03
N GLU A 410 -36.57 4.53 0.53
CA GLU A 410 -37.64 5.35 1.12
C GLU A 410 -37.08 6.32 2.16
N PHE A 411 -37.46 7.59 2.05
CA PHE A 411 -37.11 8.59 3.05
C PHE A 411 -38.11 8.54 4.22
N ARG A 412 -37.59 8.40 5.43
CA ARG A 412 -38.36 8.49 6.67
C ARG A 412 -37.70 9.42 7.68
N GLU A 413 -38.51 10.32 8.23
CA GLU A 413 -38.07 11.37 9.15
C GLU A 413 -37.62 10.81 10.51
N ASP A 414 -38.27 9.76 11.01
CA ASP A 414 -38.02 9.15 12.31
C ASP A 414 -36.72 8.33 12.41
N VAL A 415 -36.07 8.07 11.27
CA VAL A 415 -34.78 7.36 11.19
C VAL A 415 -33.70 8.17 10.46
N LYS A 416 -33.93 9.47 10.21
CA LYS A 416 -33.00 10.35 9.50
C LYS A 416 -31.63 10.47 10.20
N CYS A 417 -31.58 10.30 11.52
CA CYS A 417 -30.33 10.28 12.30
C CYS A 417 -29.61 8.92 12.24
N LEU A 418 -30.28 7.87 11.74
CA LEU A 418 -29.79 6.49 11.69
C LEU A 418 -29.32 6.09 10.28
N PHE A 419 -29.69 6.81 9.23
CA PHE A 419 -29.38 6.44 7.85
C PHE A 419 -28.88 7.62 7.01
N ARG A 420 -27.86 7.36 6.18
CA ARG A 420 -27.33 8.36 5.23
C ARG A 420 -27.84 8.07 3.82
N TYR A 421 -28.72 8.94 3.33
CA TYR A 421 -29.22 8.89 1.96
C TYR A 421 -28.17 9.37 0.95
N ASN A 422 -28.05 8.66 -0.17
CA ASN A 422 -27.20 9.01 -1.29
C ASN A 422 -27.99 9.72 -2.38
N LYS A 423 -27.66 10.99 -2.67
CA LYS A 423 -28.25 11.76 -3.78
C LYS A 423 -28.02 11.14 -5.15
N ARG A 424 -26.99 10.28 -5.29
CA ARG A 424 -26.66 9.56 -6.53
C ARG A 424 -27.33 8.18 -6.61
N ASN A 425 -28.13 7.80 -5.61
CA ASN A 425 -28.81 6.50 -5.53
C ASN A 425 -27.85 5.30 -5.62
N LYS A 426 -26.61 5.45 -5.13
CA LYS A 426 -25.58 4.39 -5.12
C LYS A 426 -25.32 3.93 -3.69
N TYR A 427 -25.58 2.67 -3.39
CA TYR A 427 -25.48 2.14 -2.04
C TYR A 427 -24.69 0.85 -2.04
N THR A 428 -23.94 0.57 -0.98
CA THR A 428 -23.36 -0.76 -0.81
C THR A 428 -24.43 -1.73 -0.31
N HIS A 429 -24.19 -3.05 -0.45
CA HIS A 429 -25.01 -4.05 0.23
C HIS A 429 -25.10 -3.82 1.76
N ILE A 430 -24.08 -3.25 2.40
CA ILE A 430 -24.08 -2.92 3.83
C ILE A 430 -25.13 -1.85 4.12
N ASP A 431 -25.16 -0.80 3.32
CA ASP A 431 -26.15 0.28 3.43
C ASP A 431 -27.57 -0.26 3.20
N LEU A 432 -27.79 -1.01 2.13
CA LEU A 432 -29.12 -1.53 1.79
C LEU A 432 -29.62 -2.56 2.82
N THR A 433 -28.73 -3.39 3.36
CA THR A 433 -29.07 -4.30 4.45
C THR A 433 -29.47 -3.52 5.70
N ARG A 434 -28.77 -2.43 6.02
CA ARG A 434 -29.13 -1.58 7.16
C ARG A 434 -30.45 -0.86 6.93
N ALA A 435 -30.70 -0.34 5.72
CA ALA A 435 -31.98 0.27 5.36
C ALA A 435 -33.15 -0.69 5.59
N ARG A 436 -33.05 -1.94 5.11
CA ARG A 436 -34.07 -2.97 5.37
C ARG A 436 -34.27 -3.25 6.85
N LYS A 437 -33.20 -3.32 7.64
CA LYS A 437 -33.30 -3.50 9.11
C LYS A 437 -34.00 -2.33 9.81
N LEU A 438 -33.87 -1.12 9.29
CA LEU A 438 -34.58 0.07 9.78
C LEU A 438 -36.04 0.14 9.30
N GLY A 439 -36.51 -0.87 8.54
CA GLY A 439 -37.86 -0.91 7.98
C GLY A 439 -38.07 0.04 6.80
N LEU A 440 -37.00 0.48 6.13
CA LEU A 440 -37.10 1.31 4.92
C LEU A 440 -37.36 0.43 3.70
N GLN A 441 -38.27 0.86 2.82
CA GLN A 441 -38.43 0.23 1.52
C GLN A 441 -37.19 0.48 0.64
N VAL A 442 -36.67 -0.60 0.04
CA VAL A 442 -35.50 -0.57 -0.85
C VAL A 442 -35.89 -1.18 -2.20
N THR A 443 -35.73 -0.42 -3.27
CA THR A 443 -36.04 -0.85 -4.65
C THR A 443 -34.83 -0.62 -5.55
N LEU A 444 -34.37 -1.65 -6.26
CA LEU A 444 -33.32 -1.48 -7.27
C LEU A 444 -33.88 -0.75 -8.49
N ILE A 445 -33.08 0.14 -9.07
CA ILE A 445 -33.48 0.91 -10.26
C ILE A 445 -33.49 -0.02 -11.48
N GLN A 446 -34.60 -0.05 -12.23
CA GLN A 446 -34.84 -0.92 -13.40
C GLN A 446 -35.01 -0.08 -14.68
N ASP A 447 -33.93 0.56 -15.15
CA ASP A 447 -33.96 1.50 -16.29
C ASP A 447 -33.23 0.98 -17.54
N GLY A 448 -33.05 -0.34 -17.65
CA GLY A 448 -32.33 -0.98 -18.74
C GLY A 448 -30.80 -0.89 -18.66
N SER A 449 -30.24 -0.08 -17.76
CA SER A 449 -28.80 -0.02 -17.48
C SER A 449 -28.42 -0.86 -16.25
N PRO A 450 -27.19 -1.40 -16.15
CA PRO A 450 -26.77 -2.19 -14.99
C PRO A 450 -27.10 -1.48 -13.67
N ASN A 451 -27.67 -2.24 -12.74
CA ASN A 451 -28.08 -1.74 -11.42
C ASN A 451 -27.26 -2.33 -10.27
N ALA A 452 -26.33 -3.24 -10.56
CA ALA A 452 -25.42 -3.80 -9.59
C ALA A 452 -23.99 -3.89 -10.13
N LEU A 453 -23.02 -3.66 -9.25
CA LEU A 453 -21.60 -3.94 -9.41
C LEU A 453 -21.22 -4.93 -8.31
N VAL A 454 -21.10 -6.21 -8.67
CA VAL A 454 -20.96 -7.33 -7.73
C VAL A 454 -19.51 -7.82 -7.70
N TYR A 455 -19.01 -8.11 -6.50
CA TYR A 455 -17.69 -8.71 -6.28
C TYR A 455 -17.84 -10.11 -5.72
N GLU A 456 -17.31 -11.10 -6.43
CA GLU A 456 -17.33 -12.51 -6.04
C GLU A 456 -16.38 -12.78 -4.87
N LYS A 457 -16.44 -13.97 -4.26
CA LYS A 457 -15.63 -14.27 -3.07
C LYS A 457 -14.13 -14.29 -3.38
N GLU A 458 -13.79 -14.75 -4.56
CA GLU A 458 -12.45 -14.95 -5.09
C GLU A 458 -11.77 -13.60 -5.41
N THR A 459 -12.56 -12.56 -5.69
CA THR A 459 -12.08 -11.21 -6.01
C THR A 459 -11.87 -10.33 -4.77
N ARG A 460 -11.95 -10.91 -3.57
CA ARG A 460 -11.93 -10.19 -2.29
C ARG A 460 -10.96 -10.81 -1.29
N ILE A 461 -10.34 -9.97 -0.47
CA ILE A 461 -9.41 -10.38 0.60
C ILE A 461 -9.90 -9.84 1.95
N PRO A 462 -9.88 -10.63 3.04
CA PRO A 462 -10.20 -10.15 4.38
C PRO A 462 -9.30 -8.97 4.81
N GLY A 463 -9.91 -7.94 5.39
CA GLY A 463 -9.25 -6.74 5.87
C GLY A 463 -8.11 -7.03 6.86
N LYS A 464 -8.31 -7.97 7.79
CA LYS A 464 -7.26 -8.46 8.69
C LYS A 464 -5.99 -8.95 7.99
N VAL A 465 -6.11 -9.46 6.75
CA VAL A 465 -4.96 -9.92 5.95
C VAL A 465 -4.24 -8.72 5.34
N ILE A 466 -4.98 -7.76 4.78
CA ILE A 466 -4.43 -6.56 4.11
C ILE A 466 -3.84 -5.57 5.12
N PHE A 467 -4.58 -5.24 6.18
CA PHE A 467 -4.32 -4.12 7.07
C PHE A 467 -3.95 -4.52 8.50
N GLY A 468 -4.08 -5.79 8.86
CA GLY A 468 -3.93 -6.26 10.25
C GLY A 468 -2.61 -5.83 10.88
N GLU A 469 -1.49 -6.02 10.18
CA GLU A 469 -0.19 -5.65 10.73
C GLU A 469 -0.01 -4.16 10.93
N TYR A 470 -0.43 -3.38 9.92
CA TYR A 470 -0.35 -1.93 9.96
C TYR A 470 -1.11 -1.37 11.16
N VAL A 471 -2.36 -1.85 11.36
CA VAL A 471 -3.21 -1.39 12.46
C VAL A 471 -2.65 -1.88 13.80
N HIS A 472 -2.27 -3.15 13.91
CA HIS A 472 -1.71 -3.72 15.15
C HIS A 472 -0.46 -2.97 15.62
N PHE A 473 0.51 -2.76 14.72
CA PHE A 473 1.76 -2.08 15.03
C PHE A 473 1.53 -0.63 15.49
N LEU A 474 0.76 0.16 14.72
CA LEU A 474 0.51 1.56 15.07
C LEU A 474 -0.41 1.70 16.27
N PHE A 475 -1.30 0.75 16.53
CA PHE A 475 -2.15 0.79 17.71
C PHE A 475 -1.36 0.50 18.99
N LYS A 476 -0.35 -0.39 18.93
CA LYS A 476 0.63 -0.56 20.01
C LYS A 476 1.37 0.75 20.29
N LEU A 477 1.92 1.41 19.27
CA LEU A 477 2.56 2.72 19.42
C LEU A 477 1.59 3.79 19.95
N LYS A 478 0.34 3.81 19.45
CA LYS A 478 -0.72 4.71 19.93
C LYS A 478 -0.90 4.58 21.44
N ASN A 479 -0.89 3.36 21.95
CA ASN A 479 -1.17 3.05 23.36
C ASN A 479 0.00 3.31 24.30
N ILE A 480 1.21 3.61 23.80
CA ILE A 480 2.33 4.11 24.61
C ILE A 480 1.97 5.48 25.23
N GLY A 481 1.16 6.29 24.55
CA GLY A 481 0.79 7.63 25.00
C GLY A 481 1.77 8.72 24.58
N GLY A 482 1.56 9.93 25.09
CA GLY A 482 2.39 11.11 24.81
C GLY A 482 2.51 11.45 23.32
N ILE A 483 3.71 11.88 22.93
CA ILE A 483 4.03 12.28 21.55
C ILE A 483 3.96 11.08 20.60
N ALA A 484 4.53 9.93 20.99
CA ALA A 484 4.46 8.68 20.22
C ALA A 484 3.01 8.32 19.90
N GLY A 485 2.15 8.36 20.93
CA GLY A 485 0.74 8.04 20.80
C GLY A 485 -0.01 8.94 19.83
N ARG A 486 0.25 10.26 19.93
CA ARG A 486 -0.34 11.29 19.07
C ARG A 486 0.08 11.13 17.61
N VAL A 487 1.38 10.92 17.36
CA VAL A 487 1.93 10.75 16.01
C VAL A 487 1.43 9.44 15.39
N ALA A 488 1.45 8.33 16.14
CA ALA A 488 0.93 7.05 15.69
C ALA A 488 -0.56 7.14 15.32
N LYS A 489 -1.38 7.85 16.11
CA LYS A 489 -2.80 8.10 15.79
C LYS A 489 -2.96 8.86 14.45
N LYS A 490 -2.15 9.89 14.20
CA LYS A 490 -2.18 10.65 12.93
C LYS A 490 -1.87 9.73 11.73
N ILE A 491 -0.81 8.93 11.83
CA ILE A 491 -0.40 7.99 10.79
C ILE A 491 -1.49 6.93 10.55
N LEU A 492 -1.99 6.32 11.64
CA LEU A 492 -3.01 5.28 11.62
C LEU A 492 -4.29 5.73 10.89
N ASN A 493 -4.82 6.90 11.24
CA ASN A 493 -6.09 7.39 10.71
C ASN A 493 -5.99 7.91 9.26
N THR A 494 -4.79 8.23 8.79
CA THR A 494 -4.57 8.80 7.45
C THR A 494 -4.59 7.74 6.34
N LEU A 495 -4.25 6.48 6.65
CA LEU A 495 -3.98 5.46 5.63
C LEU A 495 -5.12 5.25 4.64
N TRP A 496 -6.32 4.95 5.11
CA TRP A 496 -7.43 4.61 4.22
C TRP A 496 -7.78 5.77 3.26
N GLY A 497 -7.75 7.01 3.77
CA GLY A 497 -7.98 8.20 2.96
C GLY A 497 -6.89 8.41 1.90
N ALA A 498 -5.65 8.07 2.22
CA ALA A 498 -4.53 8.11 1.29
C ALA A 498 -4.64 7.04 0.19
N LEU A 499 -5.02 5.81 0.58
CA LEU A 499 -5.21 4.69 -0.34
C LEU A 499 -6.43 4.87 -1.27
N CYS A 500 -7.42 5.64 -0.84
CA CYS A 500 -8.65 5.91 -1.61
C CYS A 500 -8.69 7.31 -2.21
N GLN A 501 -7.56 8.02 -2.27
CA GLN A 501 -7.54 9.44 -2.61
C GLN A 501 -8.03 9.67 -4.06
N ARG A 502 -9.06 10.51 -4.20
CA ARG A 502 -9.50 11.01 -5.51
C ARG A 502 -8.41 11.83 -6.18
N ASN A 503 -8.29 11.69 -7.49
CA ASN A 503 -7.41 12.51 -8.31
C ASN A 503 -8.15 13.78 -8.70
N LYS A 504 -7.62 14.92 -8.27
CA LYS A 504 -8.23 16.25 -8.41
C LYS A 504 -7.11 17.22 -8.78
N SER A 505 -7.34 18.02 -9.80
CA SER A 505 -6.50 19.10 -10.30
C SER A 505 -7.06 20.44 -9.80
N TYR A 506 -6.17 21.40 -9.57
CA TYR A 506 -6.50 22.71 -9.03
C TYR A 506 -5.76 23.75 -9.86
N HIS A 507 -6.49 24.71 -10.42
CA HIS A 507 -5.96 25.76 -11.29
C HIS A 507 -6.33 27.12 -10.71
N ASP A 508 -5.32 27.93 -10.43
CA ASP A 508 -5.47 29.32 -10.02
C ASP A 508 -5.72 30.17 -11.28
N ILE A 509 -6.83 30.91 -11.31
CA ILE A 509 -7.25 31.71 -12.48
C ILE A 509 -7.28 33.21 -12.17
N SER A 510 -6.57 33.62 -11.11
CA SER A 510 -6.65 34.97 -10.53
C SER A 510 -5.85 36.04 -11.27
N ASP A 511 -5.17 35.68 -12.36
CA ASP A 511 -4.21 36.53 -13.06
C ASP A 511 -4.70 36.87 -14.47
N ALA A 512 -5.69 37.77 -14.55
CA ALA A 512 -6.24 38.28 -15.81
C ALA A 512 -5.59 39.60 -16.27
N GLU A 513 -4.77 40.26 -15.46
CA GLU A 513 -4.08 41.51 -15.85
C GLU A 513 -2.89 41.27 -16.79
N HIS A 514 -2.33 40.06 -16.83
CA HIS A 514 -1.19 39.70 -17.69
C HIS A 514 -1.48 38.58 -18.71
N SER A 515 -2.67 37.98 -18.69
CA SER A 515 -3.09 36.96 -19.67
C SER A 515 -4.17 37.51 -20.59
N SER A 516 -3.79 37.87 -21.82
CA SER A 516 -4.73 38.25 -22.88
C SER A 516 -5.61 37.09 -23.37
N LYS A 517 -5.49 35.89 -22.78
CA LYS A 517 -6.24 34.69 -23.13
C LYS A 517 -7.11 34.22 -21.96
N PRO A 518 -8.40 33.89 -22.22
CA PRO A 518 -9.25 33.19 -21.25
C PRO A 518 -8.62 31.88 -20.78
N PHE A 519 -8.88 31.48 -19.53
CA PHE A 519 -8.49 30.16 -19.04
C PHE A 519 -9.26 29.07 -19.80
N GLU A 520 -8.53 28.21 -20.51
CA GLU A 520 -9.09 27.06 -21.20
C GLU A 520 -9.15 25.86 -20.26
N PHE A 521 -10.27 25.14 -20.28
CA PHE A 521 -10.45 23.97 -19.44
C PHE A 521 -9.53 22.84 -19.92
N PRO A 522 -8.88 22.10 -19.00
CA PRO A 522 -8.03 20.98 -19.37
C PRO A 522 -8.82 19.92 -20.15
N GLU A 523 -8.22 19.41 -21.22
CA GLU A 523 -8.83 18.37 -22.06
C GLU A 523 -9.12 17.11 -21.24
N GLY A 524 -10.32 16.55 -21.39
CA GLY A 524 -10.74 15.33 -20.70
C GLY A 524 -11.04 15.49 -19.20
N GLU A 525 -11.00 16.71 -18.68
CA GLU A 525 -11.37 17.01 -17.29
C GLU A 525 -12.74 17.68 -17.18
N VAL A 526 -13.41 17.45 -16.06
CA VAL A 526 -14.72 18.03 -15.71
C VAL A 526 -14.52 19.02 -14.58
N LEU A 527 -15.08 20.22 -14.73
CA LEU A 527 -15.10 21.22 -13.67
C LEU A 527 -15.99 20.74 -12.51
N ASP A 528 -15.39 20.52 -11.34
CA ASP A 528 -16.10 20.11 -10.12
C ASP A 528 -16.63 21.33 -9.36
N SER A 529 -15.82 22.38 -9.20
CA SER A 529 -16.16 23.57 -8.41
C SER A 529 -15.24 24.76 -8.70
N ILE A 530 -15.73 25.97 -8.42
CA ILE A 530 -14.95 27.21 -8.41
C ILE A 530 -15.01 27.76 -6.98
N THR A 531 -13.86 28.11 -6.40
CA THR A 531 -13.78 28.65 -5.02
C THR A 531 -13.03 29.97 -5.01
N PRO A 532 -13.60 31.06 -4.47
CA PRO A 532 -12.87 32.30 -4.25
C PRO A 532 -11.82 32.10 -3.13
N THR A 533 -10.61 32.60 -3.32
CA THR A 533 -9.48 32.39 -2.40
C THR A 533 -8.93 33.68 -1.79
N GLY A 534 -9.35 34.84 -2.28
CA GLY A 534 -8.89 36.14 -1.83
C GLY A 534 -10.02 37.13 -1.89
N HIS A 535 -10.02 38.06 -0.93
CA HIS A 535 -11.02 39.10 -0.81
C HIS A 535 -10.32 40.43 -0.57
N ALA A 536 -10.83 41.50 -1.19
CA ALA A 536 -10.41 42.87 -0.92
C ALA A 536 -11.65 43.74 -0.71
N HIS A 537 -11.52 44.73 0.16
CA HIS A 537 -12.51 45.78 0.28
C HIS A 537 -12.24 46.82 -0.81
N ILE A 538 -13.07 46.82 -1.84
CA ILE A 538 -13.01 47.80 -2.94
C ILE A 538 -14.26 48.65 -2.79
N SER A 539 -14.10 49.97 -2.65
CA SER A 539 -15.22 50.91 -2.47
C SER A 539 -16.21 50.55 -1.34
N GLY A 540 -15.71 49.94 -0.25
CA GLY A 540 -16.53 49.55 0.91
C GLY A 540 -17.21 48.17 0.78
N GLU A 541 -17.15 47.53 -0.38
CA GLU A 541 -17.70 46.19 -0.60
C GLU A 541 -16.60 45.12 -0.61
N MET A 542 -16.88 43.96 0.00
CA MET A 542 -15.96 42.82 0.00
C MET A 542 -16.08 42.08 -1.33
N MET A 543 -15.12 42.29 -2.22
CA MET A 543 -15.06 41.63 -3.52
C MET A 543 -14.05 40.49 -3.51
N SER A 544 -14.35 39.41 -4.24
CA SER A 544 -13.38 38.33 -4.46
C SER A 544 -12.33 38.78 -5.48
N THR A 545 -11.06 38.58 -5.17
CA THR A 545 -9.92 39.00 -6.02
C THR A 545 -9.12 37.84 -6.60
N SER A 546 -9.37 36.61 -6.13
CA SER A 546 -8.73 35.40 -6.65
C SER A 546 -9.67 34.20 -6.62
N TRP A 547 -9.49 33.27 -7.55
CA TRP A 547 -10.29 32.06 -7.69
C TRP A 547 -9.42 30.84 -8.03
N VAL A 548 -9.81 29.70 -7.47
CA VAL A 548 -9.27 28.38 -7.82
C VAL A 548 -10.38 27.52 -8.42
N CYS A 549 -10.16 27.05 -9.64
CA CYS A 549 -10.97 26.05 -10.31
C CYS A 549 -10.47 24.65 -9.93
N GLN A 550 -11.41 23.79 -9.55
CA GLN A 550 -11.15 22.39 -9.26
C GLN A 550 -11.71 21.51 -10.37
N PHE A 551 -10.88 20.57 -10.85
CA PHE A 551 -11.25 19.64 -11.90
C PHE A 551 -11.04 18.17 -11.47
N SER A 552 -11.74 17.27 -12.17
CA SER A 552 -11.57 15.82 -12.07
C SER A 552 -11.55 15.18 -13.45
N ASN A 553 -10.70 14.17 -13.65
CA ASN A 553 -10.64 13.40 -14.90
C ASN A 553 -11.49 12.11 -14.74
N PRO A 554 -12.63 11.96 -15.46
CA PRO A 554 -13.46 10.76 -15.36
C PRO A 554 -12.74 9.47 -15.76
N GLY A 555 -11.75 9.54 -16.66
CA GLY A 555 -10.91 8.41 -17.05
C GLY A 555 -9.88 8.02 -15.98
N ASN A 556 -9.59 8.90 -15.02
CA ASN A 556 -8.61 8.67 -13.96
C ASN A 556 -9.02 9.33 -12.63
N LEU A 557 -10.13 8.86 -12.05
CA LEU A 557 -10.77 9.46 -10.87
C LEU A 557 -9.99 9.29 -9.55
N PHE A 558 -9.07 8.33 -9.48
CA PHE A 558 -8.34 8.00 -8.26
C PHE A 558 -6.85 7.96 -8.50
N LYS A 559 -6.10 8.47 -7.52
CA LYS A 559 -4.65 8.33 -7.48
C LYS A 559 -4.17 7.39 -6.38
N GLY A 560 -5.04 6.92 -5.50
CA GLY A 560 -4.70 5.94 -4.47
C GLY A 560 -4.73 4.49 -4.99
N GLU A 561 -4.02 3.58 -4.31
CA GLU A 561 -3.87 2.17 -4.73
C GLU A 561 -5.14 1.32 -4.46
N TYR A 562 -5.98 1.67 -3.47
CA TYR A 562 -7.13 0.87 -3.03
C TYR A 562 -8.48 1.62 -3.07
N PRO A 563 -8.91 2.22 -4.18
CA PRO A 563 -10.20 2.93 -4.23
C PRO A 563 -11.40 2.01 -3.97
N ARG A 564 -11.34 0.72 -4.35
CA ARG A 564 -12.42 -0.27 -4.16
C ARG A 564 -12.86 -0.48 -2.72
N ILE A 565 -11.99 -0.21 -1.73
CA ILE A 565 -12.30 -0.46 -0.31
C ILE A 565 -13.16 0.65 0.29
N ALA A 566 -13.09 1.86 -0.26
CA ALA A 566 -13.63 3.07 0.35
C ALA A 566 -15.14 3.00 0.65
N PRO A 567 -16.00 2.58 -0.30
CA PRO A 567 -17.44 2.52 -0.06
C PRO A 567 -17.79 1.58 1.09
N PHE A 568 -17.10 0.44 1.19
CA PHE A 568 -17.38 -0.60 2.17
C PHE A 568 -16.86 -0.25 3.58
N ILE A 569 -15.69 0.37 3.67
CA ILE A 569 -15.17 0.88 4.96
C ILE A 569 -16.16 1.88 5.55
N ILE A 570 -16.60 2.86 4.75
CA ILE A 570 -17.43 3.93 5.28
C ILE A 570 -18.87 3.44 5.53
N ALA A 571 -19.42 2.57 4.67
CA ALA A 571 -20.71 1.94 4.92
C ALA A 571 -20.73 1.11 6.20
N GLN A 572 -19.65 0.36 6.47
CA GLN A 572 -19.53 -0.38 7.72
C GLN A 572 -19.45 0.56 8.93
N GLY A 573 -18.76 1.70 8.82
CA GLY A 573 -18.73 2.73 9.86
C GLY A 573 -20.12 3.30 10.13
N ARG A 574 -20.88 3.65 9.08
CA ARG A 574 -22.27 4.10 9.20
C ARG A 574 -23.15 3.06 9.88
N LYS A 575 -23.02 1.78 9.48
CA LYS A 575 -23.78 0.68 10.09
C LYS A 575 -23.50 0.57 11.59
N ILE A 576 -22.23 0.60 12.00
CA ILE A 576 -21.85 0.52 13.42
C ILE A 576 -22.51 1.65 14.21
N ILE A 577 -22.32 2.91 13.79
CA ILE A 577 -22.91 4.06 14.48
C ILE A 577 -24.43 4.00 14.49
N SER A 578 -25.04 3.62 13.37
CA SER A 578 -26.48 3.45 13.26
C SER A 578 -27.02 2.38 14.23
N GLU A 579 -26.36 1.24 14.35
CA GLU A 579 -26.74 0.16 15.28
C GLU A 579 -26.52 0.58 16.74
N THR A 580 -25.44 1.32 17.04
CA THR A 580 -25.13 1.81 18.40
C THR A 580 -26.17 2.81 18.91
N ILE A 581 -26.62 3.75 18.07
CA ILE A 581 -27.51 4.84 18.51
C ILE A 581 -29.00 4.53 18.33
N GLU A 582 -29.37 3.49 17.57
CA GLU A 582 -30.77 3.11 17.31
C GLU A 582 -31.62 2.97 18.60
N PRO A 583 -31.15 2.31 19.67
CA PRO A 583 -31.91 2.22 20.93
C PRO A 583 -32.17 3.58 21.60
N TYR A 584 -31.38 4.60 21.25
CA TYR A 584 -31.41 5.94 21.86
C TYR A 584 -31.82 7.03 20.88
N LYS A 585 -32.39 6.69 19.72
CA LYS A 585 -32.59 7.60 18.59
C LYS A 585 -33.30 8.92 18.97
N GLU A 586 -34.26 8.87 19.90
CA GLU A 586 -35.01 10.04 20.39
C GLU A 586 -34.17 11.00 21.24
N LYS A 587 -33.09 10.48 21.84
CA LYS A 587 -32.14 11.25 22.67
C LYS A 587 -30.93 11.72 21.88
N VAL A 588 -30.76 11.28 20.62
CA VAL A 588 -29.64 11.74 19.79
C VAL A 588 -29.83 13.21 19.47
N LYS A 589 -28.81 14.03 19.76
CA LYS A 589 -28.78 15.47 19.46
C LYS A 589 -27.77 15.84 18.40
N ARG A 590 -26.76 14.99 18.20
CA ARG A 590 -25.78 15.14 17.13
C ARG A 590 -25.16 13.79 16.78
N VAL A 591 -24.92 13.59 15.50
CA VAL A 591 -24.04 12.53 14.97
C VAL A 591 -23.07 13.19 14.02
N HIS A 592 -21.77 12.95 14.21
CA HIS A 592 -20.73 13.42 13.30
C HIS A 592 -19.69 12.31 13.14
N THR A 593 -19.82 11.60 12.01
CA THR A 593 -18.97 10.46 11.60
C THR A 593 -19.03 9.27 12.55
N ASP A 594 -18.23 9.31 13.60
CA ASP A 594 -17.92 8.25 14.56
C ASP A 594 -18.16 8.68 16.01
N GLY A 595 -18.55 9.95 16.21
CA GLY A 595 -18.97 10.49 17.50
C GLY A 595 -20.40 10.99 17.47
N PHE A 596 -21.05 10.97 18.63
CA PHE A 596 -22.44 11.42 18.81
C PHE A 596 -22.66 12.02 20.19
N ILE A 597 -23.72 12.83 20.32
CA ILE A 597 -24.15 13.45 21.57
C ILE A 597 -25.57 12.96 21.89
N LEU A 598 -25.76 12.48 23.11
CA LEU A 598 -27.07 12.13 23.65
C LEU A 598 -27.52 13.19 24.66
N SER A 599 -28.80 13.55 24.65
CA SER A 599 -29.43 14.31 25.73
C SER A 599 -29.64 13.40 26.93
N GLU A 600 -29.05 13.76 28.05
CA GLU A 600 -29.07 12.97 29.28
C GLU A 600 -29.35 13.86 30.49
N ASP A 601 -29.71 13.21 31.60
CA ASP A 601 -29.86 13.88 32.88
C ASP A 601 -28.53 13.79 33.65
N PRO A 602 -27.99 14.91 34.17
CA PRO A 602 -26.76 14.90 34.96
C PRO A 602 -26.81 13.99 36.19
N GLU A 603 -27.98 13.82 36.80
CA GLU A 603 -28.14 13.04 38.05
C GLU A 603 -28.21 11.53 37.78
N ASN A 604 -28.48 11.13 36.54
CA ASN A 604 -28.60 9.73 36.17
C ASN A 604 -27.27 9.16 35.65
N SER A 605 -27.11 7.85 35.81
CA SER A 605 -26.03 7.09 35.17
C SER A 605 -26.04 7.29 33.65
N HIS A 606 -24.87 7.05 33.04
CA HIS A 606 -24.72 7.13 31.60
C HIS A 606 -25.71 6.19 30.91
N LEU A 607 -26.32 6.64 29.82
CA LEU A 607 -27.19 5.75 29.02
C LEU A 607 -26.43 4.59 28.38
N ILE A 608 -25.14 4.80 28.15
CA ILE A 608 -24.24 3.79 27.60
C ILE A 608 -23.07 3.58 28.57
N ASP A 609 -23.00 2.38 29.13
CA ASP A 609 -21.87 1.93 29.93
C ASP A 609 -20.67 1.67 29.02
N CYS A 610 -19.67 2.55 29.11
CA CYS A 610 -18.43 2.40 28.37
C CYS A 610 -17.44 1.54 29.16
N LEU A 611 -16.72 0.65 28.47
CA LEU A 611 -15.66 -0.16 29.08
C LEU A 611 -14.58 0.73 29.71
N GLU A 612 -14.08 0.30 30.87
CA GLU A 612 -12.90 0.93 31.46
C GLU A 612 -11.71 0.81 30.50
N GLY A 613 -10.99 1.91 30.27
CA GLY A 613 -9.89 1.94 29.31
C GLY A 613 -10.31 1.86 27.84
N ALA A 614 -11.58 2.09 27.48
CA ALA A 614 -12.08 2.05 26.10
C ALA A 614 -11.22 2.85 25.10
N SER A 615 -10.57 3.95 25.51
CA SER A 615 -9.67 4.74 24.65
C SER A 615 -8.41 4.00 24.18
N LYS A 616 -8.04 2.92 24.89
CA LYS A 616 -6.92 2.01 24.60
C LYS A 616 -7.36 0.69 23.96
N THR A 617 -8.67 0.47 23.81
CA THR A 617 -9.24 -0.73 23.21
C THR A 617 -9.85 -0.40 21.85
N LEU A 618 -9.44 -1.14 20.83
CA LEU A 618 -9.90 -0.89 19.47
C LEU A 618 -11.40 -1.21 19.34
N LYS A 619 -12.15 -0.35 18.62
CA LYS A 619 -13.60 -0.54 18.40
C LYS A 619 -14.41 -0.50 19.70
N SER A 620 -13.87 0.14 20.74
CA SER A 620 -14.62 0.41 21.96
C SER A 620 -15.17 1.82 21.92
N LEU A 621 -16.46 1.92 22.17
CA LEU A 621 -17.11 3.19 22.45
C LEU A 621 -16.56 3.74 23.77
N LYS A 622 -16.15 5.01 23.73
CA LYS A 622 -15.67 5.73 24.91
C LYS A 622 -16.53 6.96 25.13
N PHE A 623 -16.68 7.31 26.40
CA PHE A 623 -17.14 8.60 26.84
C PHE A 623 -16.02 9.64 26.68
N GLU A 624 -16.32 10.78 26.08
CA GLU A 624 -15.34 11.87 25.90
C GLU A 624 -15.59 13.04 26.85
N LYS A 625 -16.84 13.49 26.95
CA LYS A 625 -17.17 14.77 27.59
C LYS A 625 -18.65 14.86 27.94
N GLU A 626 -18.98 15.60 28.99
CA GLU A 626 -20.36 15.95 29.35
C GLU A 626 -20.49 17.41 29.80
N GLY A 627 -21.74 17.87 29.88
CA GLY A 627 -22.11 19.19 30.37
C GLY A 627 -23.18 19.86 29.54
N LYS A 628 -23.41 21.14 29.83
CA LYS A 628 -24.36 21.97 29.09
C LYS A 628 -23.77 22.32 27.72
N VAL A 629 -24.50 21.99 26.67
CA VAL A 629 -24.02 22.10 25.30
C VAL A 629 -25.06 22.76 24.40
N LEU A 630 -24.59 23.60 23.48
CA LEU A 630 -25.34 24.15 22.36
C LEU A 630 -24.87 23.48 21.07
N VAL A 631 -25.75 22.67 20.47
CA VAL A 631 -25.56 22.07 19.16
C VAL A 631 -26.14 23.02 18.12
N LYS A 632 -25.33 23.94 17.58
CA LYS A 632 -25.81 24.87 16.53
C LYS A 632 -26.18 24.11 15.27
N ASN A 633 -25.32 23.18 14.85
CA ASN A 633 -25.54 22.25 13.76
C ASN A 633 -24.55 21.08 13.86
N ALA A 634 -24.59 20.15 12.90
CA ALA A 634 -23.74 18.96 12.92
C ALA A 634 -22.22 19.27 12.91
N ASN A 635 -21.80 20.43 12.38
CA ASN A 635 -20.40 20.84 12.31
C ASN A 635 -19.97 21.74 13.47
N GLN A 636 -20.92 22.34 14.21
CA GLN A 636 -20.62 23.35 15.22
C GLN A 636 -21.33 23.04 16.55
N VAL A 637 -20.51 22.77 17.57
CA VAL A 637 -20.93 22.49 18.94
C VAL A 637 -20.17 23.40 19.89
N VAL A 638 -20.88 24.01 20.84
CA VAL A 638 -20.30 24.86 21.88
C VAL A 638 -20.67 24.29 23.24
N TRP A 639 -19.67 23.92 24.04
CA TRP A 639 -19.86 23.50 25.43
C TRP A 639 -19.88 24.76 26.30
N LEU A 640 -21.02 25.03 26.95
CA LEU A 640 -21.23 26.21 27.79
C LEU A 640 -20.67 25.99 29.19
N GLU A 641 -20.83 24.78 29.72
CA GLU A 641 -20.27 24.31 30.97
C GLU A 641 -19.84 22.86 30.72
N SER A 642 -18.65 22.45 31.16
CA SER A 642 -18.23 21.07 30.92
C SER A 642 -17.22 20.52 31.89
N THR A 643 -17.43 19.26 32.25
CA THR A 643 -16.46 18.42 32.94
C THR A 643 -15.75 17.58 31.88
N THR A 644 -14.44 17.73 31.78
CA THR A 644 -13.61 16.90 30.89
C THR A 644 -12.73 16.05 31.79
N ARG A 645 -12.65 14.73 31.60
CA ARG A 645 -11.51 13.98 32.15
C ARG A 645 -10.28 14.38 31.34
N SER A 646 -9.33 15.02 32.00
CA SER A 646 -7.98 15.18 31.48
C SER A 646 -7.40 13.77 31.30
N PHE A 647 -7.40 13.27 30.07
CA PHE A 647 -6.47 12.22 29.73
C PHE A 647 -5.09 12.88 29.76
N ALA A 648 -4.36 12.67 30.85
CA ALA A 648 -2.90 12.73 30.80
C ALA A 648 -2.49 11.82 29.64
N SER A 649 -1.99 12.49 28.59
CA SER A 649 -1.80 11.98 27.24
C SER A 649 -0.71 10.94 27.14
#